data_AF-A0AAV8X890-F1
#
_entry.id   AF-A0AAV8X890-F1
#
_cell.length_a   1.000
_cell.length_b   1.000
_cell.length_c   1.000
_cell.angle_alpha   90.00
_cell.angle_beta   90.00
_cell.angle_gamma   90.00
#
_symmetry.space_group_name_H-M   'P 1'
#
loop_
_entity.id
_entity.type
_entity.pdbx_description
1 polymer ?
#
loop_
_entity_poly.entity_id
_entity_poly.type
_entity_poly.pdbx_seq_one_letter_code
_entity_poly.pdbx_strand_id
1 'polypeptide(L)'
;MYLCNGDTELIYSLIEILLARINVFAFPDFAEFVFLGLFLSEMFIKMYALGPRIYFESAFNRFDAVVISGSIFEVIWSSVKGGSFGLSVLRALRLLRIFKVTKYWSSLRNLVISLLNSMRSIISLLFLLFLFILIFALLGMQLFGGQFNFDDGTPNTNFNTFPIALLTVFQILTGEDWNEVMYNGINALGGPHDNGMIYSLYFIILMLFGNYTLLNVFLAIAVDNLANAQELTAAEEEQAEENKEKQALELEKEMEALQMEGSNPRVEVCPPSPVRGRKKKEEKPEEEEEIIGPKPMLPYSSMFILSSTNPVRRCAHWVRWRPRDPVDEKSYRNKVLDKFDYAFTGVFAVEMFLKIIDLGIILHPGSYLREVWNIMDAVVVICALVSMGFDFAKRPAATNLSTIKSLRVLRVLRPLKTIKRVPKLKAVFDCLVNSLKNVINILIVYILFQFIFAVIAVQLFNGKFFYCTDASKFTEATCQGQYFVYDEDSDVPQVETRQWSLQKFHYDDVAMAMLTLFAVQTGEGWPQVLQNSMAATYEDRGPIQNFRIEMSIFYIVYFVVFPFFFVNIFVALIIITFQEQGEAELQSGEIDKNQKSCIDFTIQARPLERYMPNKRNSFKYKIWRVVVSTPFEYFIMMLIVFNTLLLMMKYDKQGETYTNTLKYLNWGFTGMFTVECLLKIIAFGVRYHESPPLLSDILAAMNILFTFLFLCETVLKLIAFGIKNFFKDPWNTFDFITVIGSIIDAMVVEFGKKDVEISAFKKWVQENFINVGFLRLFRAARLIKLLRQGYTIRILLWTFVQSFKALPYVCLLIAMLFFIYAIIGMQVFGNIAENPTESINRHNNFRNFMKGLMLLFRCATGENWPSIMLSCVEGRPCDPESGKSGNTCGSNLAYAYFVSFIFFCSFLMLNLFVAVIMDNFDYLTRDSSILGAHHLDEFVRIWAEYDPNATGRIHYTEMYDMLKNMDPPLGFGNKCPNRLAYKKLIRMNMPVDDEGKVNFTTTLFALIRENLNIKMRSAEEMDQADDELRETIKNIWPLQAKSMADLLVPPNDQLNTGKLTVGKIYGGLLILESWRSTRFGQVEPTGLP
;
A
#
# COMPACT_ATOMS: atom_id res chain seq x y z
N MET A 1 20.04 -40.33 -52.13
CA MET A 1 19.79 -41.75 -52.46
C MET A 1 18.80 -42.28 -51.45
N TYR A 2 17.51 -42.02 -51.66
CA TYR A 2 16.58 -42.87 -52.44
C TYR A 2 16.27 -44.18 -51.71
N LEU A 3 15.27 -44.12 -50.80
CA LEU A 3 14.37 -45.18 -50.30
C LEU A 3 13.94 -44.89 -48.84
N CYS A 4 13.18 -43.79 -48.60
CA CYS A 4 12.50 -43.58 -47.29
C CYS A 4 11.43 -42.44 -47.26
N ASN A 5 10.78 -42.10 -48.38
CA ASN A 5 9.90 -40.92 -48.48
C ASN A 5 8.46 -41.23 -48.98
N GLY A 6 8.04 -42.49 -49.05
CA GLY A 6 6.74 -42.88 -49.62
C GLY A 6 5.55 -42.78 -48.66
N ASP A 7 5.72 -43.25 -47.43
CA ASP A 7 4.57 -43.53 -46.55
C ASP A 7 4.14 -42.33 -45.69
N THR A 8 5.04 -41.37 -45.42
CA THR A 8 4.70 -40.17 -44.63
C THR A 8 3.82 -39.19 -45.39
N GLU A 9 4.03 -38.95 -46.69
CA GLU A 9 3.11 -38.12 -47.47
C GLU A 9 1.75 -38.81 -47.68
N LEU A 10 1.72 -40.14 -47.82
CA LEU A 10 0.44 -40.85 -47.93
C LEU A 10 -0.36 -40.76 -46.64
N ILE A 11 0.28 -40.86 -45.47
CA ILE A 11 -0.36 -40.70 -44.16
C ILE A 11 -0.77 -39.24 -43.92
N TYR A 12 0.07 -38.25 -44.23
CA TYR A 12 -0.30 -36.84 -44.12
C TYR A 12 -1.46 -36.48 -45.06
N SER A 13 -1.46 -36.98 -46.30
CA SER A 13 -2.56 -36.76 -47.25
C SER A 13 -3.82 -37.53 -46.87
N LEU A 14 -3.72 -38.75 -46.31
CA LEU A 14 -4.87 -39.46 -45.72
C LEU A 14 -5.42 -38.74 -44.48
N ILE A 15 -4.57 -38.16 -43.65
CA ILE A 15 -4.97 -37.35 -42.49
C ILE A 15 -5.61 -36.04 -42.95
N GLU A 16 -5.05 -35.34 -43.94
CA GLU A 16 -5.71 -34.17 -44.54
C GLU A 16 -7.03 -34.54 -45.21
N ILE A 17 -7.14 -35.67 -45.92
CA ILE A 17 -8.39 -36.11 -46.56
C ILE A 17 -9.43 -36.55 -45.51
N LEU A 18 -9.01 -37.14 -44.38
CA LEU A 18 -9.87 -37.44 -43.24
C LEU A 18 -10.32 -36.17 -42.50
N LEU A 19 -9.41 -35.22 -42.27
CA LEU A 19 -9.69 -33.92 -41.65
C LEU A 19 -10.45 -32.96 -42.58
N ALA A 20 -10.37 -33.13 -43.90
CA ALA A 20 -11.17 -32.40 -44.88
C ALA A 20 -12.56 -33.03 -45.10
N ARG A 21 -12.73 -34.34 -44.80
CA ARG A 21 -14.05 -35.00 -44.81
C ARG A 21 -14.80 -34.91 -43.49
N ILE A 22 -14.10 -34.89 -42.36
CA ILE A 22 -14.68 -34.47 -41.08
C ILE A 22 -14.66 -32.95 -41.09
N ASN A 23 -15.75 -32.30 -41.49
CA ASN A 23 -15.88 -30.85 -41.42
C ASN A 23 -15.49 -30.36 -40.02
N VAL A 24 -14.27 -29.84 -39.85
CA VAL A 24 -13.78 -29.32 -38.55
C VAL A 24 -14.67 -28.17 -38.08
N PHE A 25 -15.25 -27.41 -39.01
CA PHE A 25 -16.29 -26.41 -38.77
C PHE A 25 -17.62 -26.96 -38.22
N ALA A 26 -17.96 -28.22 -38.48
CA ALA A 26 -19.20 -28.86 -38.00
C ALA A 26 -19.00 -29.68 -36.71
N PHE A 27 -17.75 -29.90 -36.27
CA PHE A 27 -17.45 -30.59 -35.01
C PHE A 27 -18.02 -29.87 -33.77
N PRO A 28 -17.96 -28.53 -33.63
CA PRO A 28 -18.56 -27.81 -32.51
C PRO A 28 -20.08 -28.02 -32.43
N ASP A 29 -20.78 -27.93 -33.56
CA ASP A 29 -22.23 -28.12 -33.64
C ASP A 29 -22.62 -29.56 -33.25
N PHE A 30 -21.91 -30.56 -33.79
CA PHE A 30 -22.13 -31.96 -33.44
C PHE A 30 -21.88 -32.23 -31.94
N ALA A 31 -20.77 -31.72 -31.41
CA ALA A 31 -20.45 -31.83 -29.98
C ALA A 31 -21.52 -31.19 -29.10
N GLU A 32 -22.12 -30.08 -29.52
CA GLU A 32 -23.20 -29.42 -28.80
C GLU A 32 -24.42 -30.34 -28.61
N PHE A 33 -24.90 -30.96 -29.68
CA PHE A 33 -26.03 -31.90 -29.62
C PHE A 33 -25.71 -33.11 -28.75
N VAL A 34 -24.49 -33.66 -28.83
CA VAL A 34 -24.05 -34.79 -28.00
C VAL A 34 -24.02 -34.40 -26.52
N PHE A 35 -23.40 -33.27 -26.16
CA PHE A 35 -23.37 -32.82 -24.76
C PHE A 35 -24.75 -32.46 -24.23
N LEU A 36 -25.61 -31.82 -25.03
CA LEU A 36 -26.99 -31.53 -24.64
C LEU A 36 -27.78 -32.82 -24.37
N GLY A 37 -27.67 -33.82 -25.25
CA GLY A 37 -28.29 -35.14 -25.06
C GLY A 37 -27.80 -35.86 -23.79
N LEU A 38 -26.50 -35.81 -23.51
CA LEU A 38 -25.92 -36.34 -22.27
C LEU A 38 -26.48 -35.63 -21.03
N PHE A 39 -26.48 -34.30 -20.98
CA PHE A 39 -27.02 -33.56 -19.82
C PHE A 39 -28.53 -33.74 -19.65
N LEU A 40 -29.28 -33.86 -20.75
CA LEU A 40 -30.70 -34.20 -20.73
C LEU A 40 -30.92 -35.57 -20.09
N SER A 41 -30.14 -36.58 -20.49
CA SER A 41 -30.20 -37.92 -19.89
C SER A 41 -29.83 -37.91 -18.40
N GLU A 42 -28.78 -37.17 -18.02
CA GLU A 42 -28.34 -36.99 -16.63
C GLU A 42 -29.47 -36.42 -15.75
N MET A 43 -30.16 -35.39 -16.24
CA MET A 43 -31.29 -34.76 -15.56
C MET A 43 -32.47 -35.72 -15.41
N PHE A 44 -32.88 -36.41 -16.48
CA PHE A 44 -34.00 -37.36 -16.43
C PHE A 44 -33.72 -38.55 -15.52
N ILE A 45 -32.51 -39.12 -15.54
CA ILE A 45 -32.09 -40.21 -14.65
C ILE A 45 -32.14 -39.76 -13.18
N LYS A 46 -31.60 -38.58 -12.84
CA LYS A 46 -31.66 -38.03 -11.48
C LYS A 46 -33.09 -37.76 -11.02
N MET A 47 -33.91 -37.16 -11.86
CA MET A 47 -35.31 -36.82 -11.54
C MET A 47 -36.17 -38.07 -11.36
N TYR A 48 -35.88 -39.14 -12.11
CA TYR A 48 -36.51 -40.46 -11.93
C TYR A 48 -36.04 -41.15 -10.64
N ALA A 49 -34.73 -41.22 -10.38
CA ALA A 49 -34.17 -41.93 -9.24
C ALA A 49 -34.42 -41.27 -7.88
N LEU A 50 -34.39 -39.93 -7.82
CA LEU A 50 -34.63 -39.16 -6.58
C LEU A 50 -36.11 -38.80 -6.38
N GLY A 51 -36.91 -38.86 -7.45
CA GLY A 51 -38.24 -38.26 -7.52
C GLY A 51 -38.20 -36.72 -7.64
N PRO A 52 -39.19 -36.10 -8.30
CA PRO A 52 -39.14 -34.68 -8.64
C PRO A 52 -39.13 -33.75 -7.41
N ARG A 53 -39.82 -34.10 -6.31
CA ARG A 53 -39.83 -33.25 -5.10
C ARG A 53 -38.43 -33.05 -4.51
N ILE A 54 -37.72 -34.15 -4.27
CA ILE A 54 -36.35 -34.14 -3.71
C ILE A 54 -35.37 -33.56 -4.73
N TYR A 55 -35.57 -33.82 -6.03
CA TYR A 55 -34.75 -33.21 -7.08
C TYR A 55 -34.80 -31.68 -7.03
N PHE A 56 -35.99 -31.07 -6.97
CA PHE A 56 -36.17 -29.62 -6.97
C PHE A 56 -35.88 -28.94 -5.62
N GLU A 57 -35.67 -29.70 -4.54
CA GLU A 57 -35.26 -29.16 -3.23
C GLU A 57 -33.81 -28.64 -3.27
N SER A 58 -32.91 -29.35 -3.97
CA SER A 58 -31.51 -28.94 -4.14
C SER A 58 -31.35 -27.77 -5.11
N ALA A 59 -30.76 -26.67 -4.64
CA ALA A 59 -30.52 -25.47 -5.46
C ALA A 59 -29.68 -25.74 -6.72
N PHE A 60 -28.68 -26.63 -6.65
CA PHE A 60 -27.85 -27.00 -7.80
C PHE A 60 -28.62 -27.78 -8.87
N ASN A 61 -29.52 -28.68 -8.46
CA ASN A 61 -30.39 -29.42 -9.39
C ASN A 61 -31.42 -28.48 -10.06
N ARG A 62 -31.91 -27.46 -9.34
CA ARG A 62 -32.73 -26.38 -9.93
C ARG A 62 -31.95 -25.59 -11.00
N PHE A 63 -30.71 -25.21 -10.70
CA PHE A 63 -29.84 -24.50 -11.65
C PHE A 63 -29.56 -25.35 -12.91
N ASP A 64 -29.19 -26.63 -12.73
CA ASP A 64 -28.98 -27.58 -13.84
C ASP A 64 -30.22 -27.67 -14.75
N ALA A 65 -31.42 -27.75 -14.17
CA ALA A 65 -32.66 -27.79 -14.93
C ALA A 65 -32.92 -26.49 -15.73
N VAL A 66 -32.57 -25.32 -15.19
CA VAL A 66 -32.67 -24.04 -15.90
C VAL A 66 -31.68 -23.96 -17.08
N VAL A 67 -30.42 -24.35 -16.87
CA VAL A 67 -29.38 -24.34 -17.92
C VAL A 67 -29.73 -25.31 -19.06
N ILE A 68 -30.24 -26.50 -18.74
CA ILE A 68 -30.69 -27.48 -19.74
C ILE A 68 -31.93 -26.97 -20.48
N SER A 69 -32.92 -26.42 -19.77
CA SER A 69 -34.13 -25.86 -20.39
C SER A 69 -33.83 -24.69 -21.33
N GLY A 70 -32.92 -23.78 -20.95
CA GLY A 70 -32.44 -22.69 -21.80
C GLY A 70 -31.73 -23.19 -23.05
N SER A 71 -30.92 -24.25 -22.92
CA SER A 71 -30.24 -24.89 -24.05
C SER A 71 -31.23 -25.54 -25.04
N ILE A 72 -32.27 -26.20 -24.54
CA ILE A 72 -33.34 -26.77 -25.39
C ILE A 72 -34.10 -25.65 -26.11
N PHE A 73 -34.47 -24.59 -25.39
CA PHE A 73 -35.16 -23.44 -25.95
C PHE A 73 -34.34 -22.78 -27.07
N GLU A 74 -33.03 -22.63 -26.88
CA GLU A 74 -32.12 -22.10 -27.90
C GLU A 74 -32.14 -22.94 -29.19
N VAL A 75 -31.94 -24.25 -29.09
CA VAL A 75 -31.93 -25.17 -30.25
C VAL A 75 -33.26 -25.10 -31.02
N ILE A 76 -34.38 -25.11 -30.30
CA ILE A 76 -35.73 -24.99 -30.90
C ILE A 76 -35.89 -23.62 -31.57
N TRP A 77 -35.51 -22.52 -30.91
CA TRP A 77 -35.68 -21.17 -31.43
C TRP A 77 -34.80 -20.90 -32.66
N SER A 78 -33.57 -21.43 -32.66
CA SER A 78 -32.65 -21.40 -33.80
C SER A 78 -33.28 -22.08 -35.02
N SER A 79 -33.87 -23.27 -34.83
CA SER A 79 -34.55 -24.01 -35.89
C SER A 79 -35.84 -23.35 -36.43
N VAL A 80 -36.46 -22.44 -35.67
CA VAL A 80 -37.76 -21.84 -36.02
C VAL A 80 -37.63 -20.44 -36.64
N LYS A 81 -36.65 -19.63 -36.22
CA LYS A 81 -36.65 -18.19 -36.52
C LYS A 81 -35.36 -17.58 -37.12
N GLY A 82 -34.31 -18.37 -37.34
CA GLY A 82 -33.15 -18.03 -38.18
C GLY A 82 -32.59 -16.59 -38.10
N GLY A 83 -31.55 -16.37 -37.30
CA GLY A 83 -30.66 -15.19 -37.46
C GLY A 83 -31.03 -13.89 -36.74
N SER A 84 -31.91 -13.92 -35.72
CA SER A 84 -32.14 -12.73 -34.86
C SER A 84 -31.00 -12.52 -33.84
N PHE A 85 -30.67 -11.26 -33.54
CA PHE A 85 -29.67 -10.81 -32.55
C PHE A 85 -29.73 -11.56 -31.20
N GLY A 86 -30.94 -11.89 -30.72
CA GLY A 86 -31.12 -12.65 -29.48
C GLY A 86 -30.46 -14.04 -29.49
N LEU A 87 -30.29 -14.68 -30.65
CA LEU A 87 -29.67 -16.01 -30.76
C LEU A 87 -28.18 -16.01 -30.38
N SER A 88 -27.44 -14.91 -30.56
CA SER A 88 -26.03 -14.86 -30.16
C SER A 88 -25.86 -14.74 -28.64
N VAL A 89 -26.77 -14.03 -27.97
CA VAL A 89 -26.80 -13.95 -26.49
C VAL A 89 -27.26 -15.28 -25.89
N LEU A 90 -28.24 -15.96 -26.51
CA LEU A 90 -28.66 -17.30 -26.07
C LEU A 90 -27.54 -18.33 -26.23
N ARG A 91 -26.74 -18.29 -27.31
CA ARG A 91 -25.51 -19.10 -27.48
C ARG A 91 -24.54 -18.93 -26.32
N ALA A 92 -24.42 -17.74 -25.72
CA ALA A 92 -23.58 -17.52 -24.55
C ALA A 92 -24.12 -18.18 -23.27
N LEU A 93 -25.43 -18.47 -23.15
CA LEU A 93 -26.00 -19.17 -21.98
C LEU A 93 -25.49 -20.60 -21.85
N ARG A 94 -25.00 -21.21 -22.93
CA ARG A 94 -24.31 -22.52 -22.91
C ARG A 94 -23.11 -22.52 -21.96
N LEU A 95 -22.47 -21.37 -21.76
CA LEU A 95 -21.33 -21.22 -20.84
C LEU A 95 -21.73 -21.38 -19.38
N LEU A 96 -23.01 -21.19 -19.02
CA LEU A 96 -23.50 -21.44 -17.66
C LEU A 96 -23.28 -22.89 -17.20
N ARG A 97 -23.10 -23.82 -18.15
CA ARG A 97 -22.71 -25.22 -17.88
C ARG A 97 -21.38 -25.33 -17.12
N ILE A 98 -20.46 -24.36 -17.23
CA ILE A 98 -19.19 -24.35 -16.48
C ILE A 98 -19.41 -24.25 -14.96
N PHE A 99 -20.50 -23.63 -14.51
CA PHE A 99 -20.85 -23.57 -13.08
C PHE A 99 -21.17 -24.95 -12.50
N LYS A 100 -21.36 -26.01 -13.31
CA LYS A 100 -21.38 -27.40 -12.81
C LYS A 100 -20.10 -27.78 -12.08
N VAL A 101 -18.94 -27.17 -12.41
CA VAL A 101 -17.67 -27.40 -11.70
C VAL A 101 -17.77 -27.01 -10.21
N THR A 102 -18.59 -26.02 -9.86
CA THR A 102 -18.84 -25.61 -8.45
C THR A 102 -19.41 -26.74 -7.61
N LYS A 103 -20.09 -27.73 -8.21
CA LYS A 103 -20.63 -28.89 -7.49
C LYS A 103 -19.52 -29.82 -6.98
N TYR A 104 -18.44 -29.95 -7.74
CA TYR A 104 -17.35 -30.87 -7.48
C TYR A 104 -16.21 -30.23 -6.70
N TRP A 105 -16.04 -28.90 -6.79
CA TRP A 105 -14.92 -28.19 -6.18
C TRP A 105 -15.40 -27.29 -5.02
N SER A 106 -15.19 -27.76 -3.78
CA SER A 106 -15.70 -27.15 -2.55
C SER A 106 -15.28 -25.69 -2.35
N SER A 107 -14.02 -25.34 -2.62
CA SER A 107 -13.52 -23.96 -2.49
C SER A 107 -14.25 -23.01 -3.44
N LEU A 108 -14.41 -23.38 -4.72
CA LEU A 108 -15.18 -22.62 -5.70
C LEU A 108 -16.66 -22.52 -5.31
N ARG A 109 -17.23 -23.59 -4.74
CA ARG A 109 -18.62 -23.61 -4.24
C ARG A 109 -18.83 -22.58 -3.13
N ASN A 110 -17.96 -22.59 -2.13
CA ASN A 110 -18.05 -21.71 -0.97
C ASN A 110 -17.88 -20.24 -1.39
N LEU A 111 -16.96 -19.95 -2.32
CA LEU A 111 -16.79 -18.59 -2.87
C LEU A 111 -18.03 -18.12 -3.65
N VAL A 112 -18.63 -18.96 -4.49
CA VAL A 112 -19.87 -18.60 -5.21
C VAL A 112 -21.05 -18.39 -4.25
N ILE A 113 -21.16 -19.18 -3.17
CA ILE A 113 -22.18 -18.98 -2.13
C ILE A 113 -21.94 -17.65 -1.38
N SER A 114 -20.71 -17.36 -0.99
CA SER A 114 -20.33 -16.09 -0.35
C SER A 114 -20.69 -14.89 -1.23
N LEU A 115 -20.37 -14.95 -2.53
CA LEU A 115 -20.75 -13.92 -3.50
C LEU A 115 -22.27 -13.75 -3.55
N LEU A 116 -23.04 -14.84 -3.70
CA LEU A 116 -24.51 -14.78 -3.75
C LEU A 116 -25.15 -14.24 -2.46
N ASN A 117 -24.56 -14.51 -1.29
CA ASN A 117 -25.02 -13.94 -0.02
C ASN A 117 -24.78 -12.42 0.03
N SER A 118 -23.58 -11.98 -0.39
CA SER A 118 -23.23 -10.55 -0.45
C SER A 118 -24.08 -9.76 -1.46
N MET A 119 -24.63 -10.40 -2.51
CA MET A 119 -25.41 -9.74 -3.56
C MET A 119 -26.58 -8.90 -3.03
N ARG A 120 -27.18 -9.24 -1.88
CA ARG A 120 -28.26 -8.44 -1.29
C ARG A 120 -27.78 -7.05 -0.83
N SER A 121 -26.65 -6.99 -0.12
CA SER A 121 -26.01 -5.74 0.33
C SER A 121 -25.58 -4.92 -0.90
N ILE A 122 -24.91 -5.60 -1.84
CA ILE A 122 -24.43 -5.06 -3.11
C ILE A 122 -25.55 -4.39 -3.92
N ILE A 123 -26.69 -5.03 -4.15
CA ILE A 123 -27.78 -4.47 -4.97
C ILE A 123 -28.30 -3.15 -4.38
N SER A 124 -28.37 -3.05 -3.04
CA SER A 124 -28.79 -1.82 -2.38
C SER A 124 -27.77 -0.68 -2.52
N LEU A 125 -26.48 -1.01 -2.52
CA LEU A 125 -25.38 -0.06 -2.71
C LEU A 125 -25.24 0.38 -4.18
N LEU A 126 -25.40 -0.54 -5.13
CA LEU A 126 -25.43 -0.26 -6.57
C LEU A 126 -26.60 0.65 -6.95
N PHE A 127 -27.75 0.53 -6.28
CA PHE A 127 -28.87 1.45 -6.48
C PHE A 127 -28.51 2.89 -6.07
N LEU A 128 -27.80 3.08 -4.95
CA LEU A 128 -27.32 4.40 -4.53
C LEU A 128 -26.28 4.97 -5.51
N LEU A 129 -25.34 4.15 -5.97
CA LEU A 129 -24.34 4.54 -6.97
C LEU A 129 -25.01 4.91 -8.32
N PHE A 130 -25.99 4.13 -8.78
CA PHE A 130 -26.74 4.42 -9.99
C PHE A 130 -27.53 5.73 -9.89
N LEU A 131 -28.17 5.99 -8.74
CA LEU A 131 -28.86 7.27 -8.49
C LEU A 131 -27.87 8.45 -8.53
N PHE A 132 -26.69 8.31 -7.94
CA PHE A 132 -25.63 9.32 -8.00
C PHE A 132 -25.16 9.58 -9.44
N ILE A 133 -24.85 8.53 -10.21
CA ILE A 133 -24.48 8.62 -11.63
C ILE A 133 -25.58 9.33 -12.43
N LEU A 134 -26.85 8.96 -12.22
CA LEU A 134 -27.99 9.54 -12.92
C LEU A 134 -28.14 11.05 -12.65
N ILE A 135 -27.96 11.49 -11.39
CA ILE A 135 -28.00 12.91 -11.03
C ILE A 135 -26.89 13.68 -11.75
N PHE A 136 -25.65 13.17 -11.74
CA PHE A 136 -24.53 13.84 -12.38
C PHE A 136 -24.59 13.77 -13.92
N ALA A 137 -25.14 12.71 -14.51
CA ALA A 137 -25.35 12.59 -15.95
C ALA A 137 -26.38 13.62 -16.44
N LEU A 138 -27.52 13.75 -15.75
CA LEU A 138 -28.53 14.76 -16.08
C LEU A 138 -27.98 16.19 -15.89
N LEU A 139 -27.24 16.45 -14.81
CA LEU A 139 -26.58 17.74 -14.61
C LEU A 139 -25.55 18.04 -15.71
N GLY A 140 -24.75 17.04 -16.11
CA GLY A 140 -23.79 17.16 -17.20
C GLY A 140 -24.46 17.45 -18.54
N MET A 141 -25.61 16.83 -18.84
CA MET A 141 -26.40 17.17 -20.02
C MET A 141 -26.92 18.61 -20.00
N GLN A 142 -27.31 19.16 -18.84
CA GLN A 142 -27.76 20.56 -18.73
C GLN A 142 -26.61 21.57 -18.87
N LEU A 143 -25.39 21.20 -18.48
CA LEU A 143 -24.21 22.08 -18.54
C LEU A 143 -23.46 22.01 -19.88
N PHE A 144 -23.34 20.82 -20.46
CA PHE A 144 -22.45 20.53 -21.59
C PHE A 144 -23.17 19.94 -22.82
N GLY A 145 -24.49 19.72 -22.76
CA GLY A 145 -25.27 19.14 -23.85
C GLY A 145 -25.20 19.98 -25.12
N GLY A 146 -24.69 19.39 -26.20
CA GLY A 146 -24.49 20.06 -27.49
C GLY A 146 -23.30 21.02 -27.55
N GLN A 147 -22.57 21.24 -26.44
CA GLN A 147 -21.44 22.18 -26.38
C GLN A 147 -20.12 21.56 -26.84
N PHE A 148 -19.99 20.23 -26.79
CA PHE A 148 -18.79 19.49 -27.22
C PHE A 148 -18.78 19.34 -28.75
N ASN A 149 -18.69 20.48 -29.45
CA ASN A 149 -18.66 20.57 -30.91
C ASN A 149 -17.45 21.42 -31.32
N PHE A 150 -16.31 20.76 -31.46
CA PHE A 150 -15.04 21.36 -31.89
C PHE A 150 -14.90 21.29 -33.42
N ASP A 151 -13.91 21.99 -33.97
CA ASP A 151 -13.66 21.99 -35.41
C ASP A 151 -13.25 20.59 -35.94
N ASP A 152 -12.56 19.81 -35.10
CA ASP A 152 -12.20 18.39 -35.35
C ASP A 152 -13.38 17.42 -35.15
N GLY A 153 -14.55 17.95 -34.76
CA GLY A 153 -15.80 17.22 -34.56
C GLY A 153 -16.19 17.04 -33.10
N THR A 154 -17.20 16.18 -32.89
CA THR A 154 -17.73 15.87 -31.55
C THR A 154 -17.01 14.65 -30.97
N PRO A 155 -16.38 14.74 -29.79
CA PRO A 155 -15.65 13.61 -29.19
C PRO A 155 -16.61 12.49 -28.74
N ASN A 156 -16.10 11.26 -28.72
CA ASN A 156 -16.88 10.08 -28.34
C ASN A 156 -17.39 10.12 -26.89
N THR A 157 -16.66 10.79 -25.99
CA THR A 157 -17.05 11.08 -24.61
C THR A 157 -17.71 12.45 -24.53
N ASN A 158 -19.05 12.49 -24.52
CA ASN A 158 -19.82 13.73 -24.53
C ASN A 158 -21.11 13.63 -23.71
N PHE A 159 -21.80 14.76 -23.57
CA PHE A 159 -23.06 14.87 -22.82
C PHE A 159 -24.28 15.13 -23.72
N ASN A 160 -24.22 14.77 -25.01
CA ASN A 160 -25.27 15.08 -25.98
C ASN A 160 -26.51 14.20 -25.84
N THR A 161 -26.35 12.96 -25.36
CA THR A 161 -27.46 12.00 -25.16
C THR A 161 -27.36 11.31 -23.80
N PHE A 162 -28.51 10.91 -23.26
CA PHE A 162 -28.57 10.31 -21.91
C PHE A 162 -27.70 9.05 -21.74
N PRO A 163 -27.68 8.06 -22.67
CA PRO A 163 -26.81 6.89 -22.51
C PRO A 163 -25.31 7.25 -22.55
N ILE A 164 -24.90 8.16 -23.44
CA ILE A 164 -23.49 8.56 -23.55
C ILE A 164 -23.07 9.41 -22.34
N ALA A 165 -23.95 10.28 -21.83
CA ALA A 165 -23.72 11.02 -20.59
C ALA A 165 -23.57 10.08 -19.37
N LEU A 166 -24.38 9.01 -19.28
CA LEU A 166 -24.25 7.98 -18.25
C LEU A 166 -22.88 7.29 -18.31
N LEU A 167 -22.43 6.90 -19.51
CA LEU A 167 -21.13 6.27 -19.73
C LEU A 167 -19.96 7.23 -19.46
N THR A 168 -20.08 8.51 -19.83
CA THR A 168 -19.06 9.54 -19.58
C THR A 168 -18.91 9.83 -18.08
N VAL A 169 -20.02 9.90 -17.32
CA VAL A 169 -19.97 10.01 -15.85
C VAL A 169 -19.39 8.74 -15.22
N PHE A 170 -19.77 7.55 -15.71
CA PHE A 170 -19.19 6.29 -15.24
C PHE A 170 -17.68 6.23 -15.50
N GLN A 171 -17.20 6.70 -16.65
CA GLN A 171 -15.77 6.84 -16.96
C GLN A 171 -15.05 7.75 -15.95
N ILE A 172 -15.56 8.95 -15.70
CA ILE A 172 -14.99 9.86 -14.71
C ILE A 172 -14.92 9.20 -13.32
N LEU A 173 -15.93 8.41 -12.94
CA LEU A 173 -15.94 7.66 -11.67
C LEU A 173 -14.94 6.50 -11.60
N THR A 174 -14.53 5.91 -12.73
CA THR A 174 -13.42 4.94 -12.74
C THR A 174 -12.05 5.62 -12.58
N GLY A 175 -11.97 6.94 -12.72
CA GLY A 175 -10.73 7.71 -12.65
C GLY A 175 -9.90 7.68 -13.93
N GLU A 176 -10.45 7.19 -15.03
CA GLU A 176 -9.75 7.03 -16.32
C GLU A 176 -10.08 8.15 -17.31
N ASP A 177 -9.04 8.78 -17.88
CA ASP A 177 -9.09 9.92 -18.82
C ASP A 177 -10.04 11.07 -18.40
N TRP A 178 -10.38 11.17 -17.10
CA TRP A 178 -11.30 12.19 -16.57
C TRP A 178 -10.77 13.62 -16.77
N ASN A 179 -9.45 13.76 -16.84
CA ASN A 179 -8.73 14.98 -17.18
C ASN A 179 -8.99 15.41 -18.62
N GLU A 180 -9.03 14.50 -19.59
CA GLU A 180 -9.35 14.82 -20.98
C GLU A 180 -10.81 15.27 -21.13
N VAL A 181 -11.74 14.56 -20.49
CA VAL A 181 -13.16 14.96 -20.47
C VAL A 181 -13.34 16.34 -19.81
N MET A 182 -12.56 16.63 -18.76
CA MET A 182 -12.53 17.96 -18.12
C MET A 182 -11.94 19.03 -19.05
N TYR A 183 -10.86 18.76 -19.78
CA TYR A 183 -10.27 19.70 -20.73
C TYR A 183 -11.24 20.03 -21.87
N ASN A 184 -11.92 19.02 -22.41
CA ASN A 184 -13.00 19.21 -23.38
C ASN A 184 -14.14 20.07 -22.78
N GLY A 185 -14.52 19.84 -21.52
CA GLY A 185 -15.52 20.64 -20.82
C GLY A 185 -15.12 22.10 -20.59
N ILE A 186 -13.84 22.38 -20.36
CA ILE A 186 -13.30 23.75 -20.24
C ILE A 186 -13.28 24.43 -21.62
N ASN A 187 -12.75 23.75 -22.64
CA ASN A 187 -12.61 24.29 -23.99
C ASN A 187 -13.98 24.60 -24.64
N ALA A 188 -14.97 23.73 -24.45
CA ALA A 188 -16.34 23.92 -24.96
C ALA A 188 -17.05 25.19 -24.43
N LEU A 189 -16.60 25.75 -23.30
CA LEU A 189 -17.28 26.85 -22.60
C LEU A 189 -16.40 28.09 -22.40
N GLY A 190 -15.57 28.41 -23.41
CA GLY A 190 -14.69 29.59 -23.42
C GLY A 190 -13.22 29.32 -23.05
N GLY A 191 -12.86 28.06 -22.80
CA GLY A 191 -11.48 27.66 -22.57
C GLY A 191 -10.88 28.20 -21.26
N PRO A 192 -9.54 28.11 -21.11
CA PRO A 192 -8.86 28.54 -19.90
C PRO A 192 -8.91 30.05 -19.61
N HIS A 193 -9.24 30.86 -20.62
CA HIS A 193 -9.16 32.33 -20.54
C HIS A 193 -10.53 33.00 -20.36
N ASP A 194 -11.59 32.55 -21.05
CA ASP A 194 -12.92 33.16 -20.99
C ASP A 194 -13.87 32.40 -20.04
N ASN A 195 -13.50 32.34 -18.76
CA ASN A 195 -14.26 31.74 -17.65
C ASN A 195 -14.54 30.22 -17.71
N GLY A 196 -14.19 29.50 -18.78
CA GLY A 196 -14.39 28.05 -18.92
C GLY A 196 -13.80 27.22 -17.76
N MET A 197 -12.75 27.73 -17.11
CA MET A 197 -12.15 27.14 -15.90
C MET A 197 -13.15 26.88 -14.76
N ILE A 198 -14.24 27.64 -14.64
CA ILE A 198 -15.25 27.47 -13.57
C ILE A 198 -15.91 26.08 -13.68
N TYR A 199 -16.09 25.57 -14.90
CA TYR A 199 -16.73 24.27 -15.13
C TYR A 199 -15.86 23.07 -14.71
N SER A 200 -14.56 23.26 -14.45
CA SER A 200 -13.71 22.25 -13.80
C SER A 200 -14.27 21.80 -12.44
N LEU A 201 -15.02 22.67 -11.74
CA LEU A 201 -15.66 22.35 -10.47
C LEU A 201 -16.66 21.18 -10.58
N TYR A 202 -17.36 21.02 -11.71
CA TYR A 202 -18.26 19.89 -11.91
C TYR A 202 -17.47 18.56 -11.86
N PHE A 203 -16.36 18.49 -12.59
CA PHE A 203 -15.50 17.30 -12.65
C PHE A 203 -14.81 17.02 -11.32
N ILE A 204 -14.31 18.06 -10.63
CA ILE A 204 -13.68 17.93 -9.30
C ILE A 204 -14.69 17.44 -8.25
N ILE A 205 -15.91 17.98 -8.23
CA ILE A 205 -16.97 17.55 -7.31
C ILE A 205 -17.40 16.11 -7.61
N LEU A 206 -17.60 15.77 -8.89
CA LEU A 206 -17.93 14.41 -9.33
C LEU A 206 -16.84 13.41 -8.91
N MET A 207 -15.57 13.73 -9.14
CA MET A 207 -14.42 12.89 -8.78
C MET A 207 -14.28 12.73 -7.26
N LEU A 208 -14.47 13.80 -6.49
CA LEU A 208 -14.33 13.77 -5.02
C LEU A 208 -15.48 13.01 -4.34
N PHE A 209 -16.73 13.40 -4.60
CA PHE A 209 -17.89 12.77 -3.95
C PHE A 209 -18.18 11.38 -4.53
N GLY A 210 -17.93 11.19 -5.83
CA GLY A 210 -18.08 9.90 -6.48
C GLY A 210 -17.13 8.85 -5.92
N ASN A 211 -15.83 9.15 -5.83
CA ASN A 211 -14.87 8.22 -5.21
C ASN A 211 -15.08 8.05 -3.71
N TYR A 212 -15.56 9.08 -3.00
CA TYR A 212 -15.96 8.93 -1.60
C TYR A 212 -17.15 7.95 -1.46
N THR A 213 -18.16 8.03 -2.32
CA THR A 213 -19.27 7.06 -2.33
C THR A 213 -18.78 5.66 -2.72
N LEU A 214 -17.94 5.52 -3.76
CA LEU A 214 -17.35 4.23 -4.15
C LEU A 214 -16.51 3.61 -3.03
N LEU A 215 -15.70 4.40 -2.32
CA LEU A 215 -14.90 3.94 -1.19
C LEU A 215 -15.79 3.44 -0.05
N ASN A 216 -16.87 4.15 0.29
CA ASN A 216 -17.80 3.72 1.33
C ASN A 216 -18.56 2.44 0.93
N VAL A 217 -18.94 2.30 -0.35
CA VAL A 217 -19.52 1.07 -0.90
C VAL A 217 -18.51 -0.08 -0.75
N PHE A 218 -17.27 0.09 -1.21
CA PHE A 218 -16.20 -0.89 -1.09
C PHE A 218 -15.94 -1.31 0.36
N LEU A 219 -15.83 -0.34 1.28
CA LEU A 219 -15.60 -0.60 2.70
C LEU A 219 -16.75 -1.37 3.34
N ALA A 220 -18.01 -1.04 3.04
CA ALA A 220 -19.16 -1.78 3.53
C ALA A 220 -19.13 -3.25 3.08
N ILE A 221 -18.87 -3.51 1.79
CA ILE A 221 -18.78 -4.87 1.25
C ILE A 221 -17.58 -5.63 1.86
N ALA A 222 -16.44 -4.96 2.05
CA ALA A 222 -15.25 -5.57 2.63
C ALA A 222 -15.47 -5.96 4.10
N VAL A 223 -16.14 -5.10 4.89
CA VAL A 223 -16.50 -5.39 6.29
C VAL A 223 -17.55 -6.49 6.39
N ASP A 224 -18.61 -6.46 5.57
CA ASP A 224 -19.61 -7.54 5.49
C ASP A 224 -18.92 -8.88 5.17
N ASN A 225 -18.04 -8.92 4.17
CA ASN A 225 -17.33 -10.15 3.78
C ASN A 225 -16.31 -10.61 4.84
N LEU A 226 -15.66 -9.68 5.55
CA LEU A 226 -14.74 -9.99 6.66
C LEU A 226 -15.48 -10.68 7.81
N ALA A 227 -16.63 -10.12 8.24
CA ALA A 227 -17.45 -10.70 9.30
C ALA A 227 -17.95 -12.11 8.93
N ASN A 228 -18.54 -12.27 7.73
CA ASN A 228 -19.01 -13.57 7.24
C ASN A 228 -17.88 -14.63 7.17
N ALA A 229 -16.67 -14.22 6.80
CA ALA A 229 -15.54 -15.14 6.70
C ALA A 229 -14.94 -15.51 8.07
N GLN A 230 -14.96 -14.60 9.05
CA GLN A 230 -14.61 -14.92 10.45
C GLN A 230 -15.61 -15.92 11.04
N GLU A 231 -16.91 -15.71 10.86
CA GLU A 231 -17.96 -16.66 11.28
C GLU A 231 -17.78 -18.05 10.63
N LEU A 232 -17.48 -18.08 9.33
CA LEU A 232 -17.25 -19.34 8.60
C LEU A 232 -16.01 -20.08 9.12
N THR A 233 -14.92 -19.36 9.40
CA THR A 233 -13.66 -19.96 9.88
C THR A 233 -13.84 -20.54 11.29
N ALA A 234 -14.50 -19.80 12.19
CA ALA A 234 -14.83 -20.30 13.53
C ALA A 234 -15.69 -21.58 13.47
N ALA A 235 -16.66 -21.65 12.56
CA ALA A 235 -17.49 -22.84 12.35
C ALA A 235 -16.72 -24.03 11.74
N GLU A 236 -15.74 -23.77 10.86
CA GLU A 236 -14.84 -24.81 10.33
C GLU A 236 -13.87 -25.33 11.41
N GLU A 237 -13.38 -24.46 12.30
CA GLU A 237 -12.56 -24.84 13.45
C GLU A 237 -13.34 -25.67 14.48
N GLU A 238 -14.54 -25.24 14.86
CA GLU A 238 -15.45 -25.99 15.76
C GLU A 238 -15.78 -27.38 15.20
N GLN A 239 -16.09 -27.48 13.90
CA GLN A 239 -16.31 -28.77 13.24
C GLN A 239 -15.02 -29.62 13.17
N ALA A 240 -13.85 -29.01 13.02
CA ALA A 240 -12.58 -29.73 13.02
C ALA A 240 -12.21 -30.25 14.42
N GLU A 241 -12.55 -29.53 15.48
CA GLU A 241 -12.42 -30.01 16.87
C GLU A 241 -13.40 -31.14 17.17
N GLU A 242 -14.69 -30.98 16.85
CA GLU A 242 -15.68 -32.07 16.97
C GLU A 242 -15.24 -33.36 16.24
N ASN A 243 -14.68 -33.22 15.04
CA ASN A 243 -14.23 -34.36 14.25
C ASN A 243 -12.97 -35.01 14.85
N LYS A 244 -12.06 -34.24 15.46
CA LYS A 244 -10.91 -34.79 16.21
C LYS A 244 -11.38 -35.50 17.48
N GLU A 245 -12.34 -34.95 18.22
CA GLU A 245 -12.93 -35.61 19.40
C GLU A 245 -13.60 -36.94 19.02
N LYS A 246 -14.38 -36.96 17.93
CA LYS A 246 -14.97 -38.20 17.39
C LYS A 246 -13.91 -39.22 16.99
N GLN A 247 -12.85 -38.81 16.29
CA GLN A 247 -11.73 -39.69 15.92
C GLN A 247 -10.97 -40.23 17.14
N ALA A 248 -10.73 -39.40 18.17
CA ALA A 248 -10.10 -39.84 19.41
C ALA A 248 -10.96 -40.88 20.15
N LEU A 249 -12.27 -40.65 20.23
CA LEU A 249 -13.25 -41.58 20.82
C LEU A 249 -13.41 -42.89 20.02
N GLU A 250 -13.17 -42.88 18.70
CA GLU A 250 -13.12 -44.08 17.88
C GLU A 250 -11.80 -44.84 18.09
N LEU A 251 -10.67 -44.14 18.12
CA LEU A 251 -9.35 -44.74 18.38
C LEU A 251 -9.26 -45.37 19.78
N GLU A 252 -9.84 -44.72 20.80
CA GLU A 252 -9.92 -45.25 22.17
C GLU A 252 -10.72 -46.57 22.20
N LYS A 253 -11.85 -46.66 21.49
CA LYS A 253 -12.63 -47.89 21.35
C LYS A 253 -11.89 -49.00 20.58
N GLU A 254 -11.14 -48.65 19.54
CA GLU A 254 -10.29 -49.62 18.83
C GLU A 254 -9.17 -50.15 19.73
N MET A 255 -8.56 -49.28 20.55
CA MET A 255 -7.56 -49.69 21.55
C MET A 255 -8.16 -50.59 22.66
N GLU A 256 -9.35 -50.28 23.16
CA GLU A 256 -10.08 -51.14 24.11
C GLU A 256 -10.42 -52.51 23.49
N ALA A 257 -10.86 -52.55 22.23
CA ALA A 257 -11.15 -53.78 21.51
C ALA A 257 -9.90 -54.66 21.34
N LEU A 258 -8.75 -54.07 21.01
CA LEU A 258 -7.48 -54.77 20.90
C LEU A 258 -6.95 -55.30 22.26
N GLN A 259 -7.24 -54.62 23.38
CA GLN A 259 -6.92 -55.15 24.71
C GLN A 259 -7.78 -56.35 25.10
N MET A 260 -9.03 -56.42 24.63
CA MET A 260 -9.96 -57.52 24.93
C MET A 260 -9.59 -58.85 24.22
N GLU A 261 -8.81 -58.83 23.14
CA GLU A 261 -8.32 -60.06 22.47
C GLU A 261 -7.03 -60.63 23.12
N GLY A 262 -6.44 -59.98 24.13
CA GLY A 262 -5.14 -60.33 24.69
C GLY A 262 -5.13 -60.83 26.14
N SER A 263 -5.39 -62.12 26.39
CA SER A 263 -5.11 -62.76 27.70
C SER A 263 -4.90 -64.29 27.57
N ASN A 264 -3.97 -64.98 28.23
CA ASN A 264 -2.75 -64.63 29.01
C ASN A 264 -1.90 -65.96 29.13
N PRO A 265 -0.66 -66.04 29.71
CA PRO A 265 -0.51 -65.97 31.18
C PRO A 265 0.82 -65.47 31.80
N ARG A 266 0.67 -64.73 32.91
CA ARG A 266 1.48 -64.73 34.17
C ARG A 266 2.97 -64.30 34.16
N VAL A 267 3.23 -63.16 34.82
CA VAL A 267 4.28 -63.00 35.87
C VAL A 267 3.67 -62.19 37.04
N GLU A 268 4.22 -62.34 38.25
CA GLU A 268 3.63 -61.98 39.55
C GLU A 268 3.68 -60.49 39.94
N VAL A 269 2.87 -60.13 40.96
CA VAL A 269 2.67 -58.76 41.49
C VAL A 269 3.30 -58.63 42.88
N CYS A 270 3.76 -57.42 43.24
CA CYS A 270 3.96 -57.00 44.64
C CYS A 270 3.35 -55.59 44.88
N PRO A 271 2.94 -55.23 46.12
CA PRO A 271 1.82 -54.30 46.33
C PRO A 271 2.25 -53.00 47.12
N PRO A 272 1.36 -52.17 47.72
CA PRO A 272 1.01 -50.87 47.11
C PRO A 272 1.11 -49.65 48.07
N SER A 273 0.90 -48.41 47.54
CA SER A 273 0.32 -47.19 48.18
C SER A 273 0.89 -45.87 47.60
N PRO A 274 0.20 -44.72 47.72
CA PRO A 274 -1.20 -44.46 47.39
C PRO A 274 -1.36 -43.30 46.38
N VAL A 275 -2.42 -43.32 45.57
CA VAL A 275 -2.70 -42.25 44.60
C VAL A 275 -3.31 -41.02 45.28
N ARG A 276 -2.80 -39.82 44.97
CA ARG A 276 -3.52 -38.55 45.14
C ARG A 276 -3.47 -37.79 43.82
N GLY A 277 -4.63 -37.61 43.18
CA GLY A 277 -4.68 -37.31 41.75
C GLY A 277 -4.51 -35.84 41.38
N ARG A 278 -4.09 -35.62 40.13
CA ARG A 278 -4.45 -34.46 39.30
C ARG A 278 -4.43 -34.91 37.84
N LYS A 279 -5.47 -34.56 37.07
CA LYS A 279 -5.49 -34.75 35.61
C LYS A 279 -4.38 -33.87 35.02
N LYS A 280 -3.42 -34.45 34.29
CA LYS A 280 -2.71 -33.72 33.24
C LYS A 280 -3.58 -33.76 31.99
N LYS A 281 -3.85 -32.60 31.38
CA LYS A 281 -4.18 -32.55 29.95
C LYS A 281 -2.90 -32.94 29.19
N GLU A 282 -3.06 -33.51 28.00
CA GLU A 282 -1.94 -33.73 27.10
C GLU A 282 -1.41 -32.37 26.64
N GLU A 283 -0.24 -31.99 27.16
CA GLU A 283 0.62 -31.01 26.52
C GLU A 283 1.11 -31.63 25.21
N LYS A 284 0.89 -30.94 24.08
CA LYS A 284 1.72 -31.17 22.88
C LYS A 284 3.19 -31.03 23.30
N PRO A 285 4.15 -31.71 22.62
CA PRO A 285 5.55 -31.40 22.83
C PRO A 285 5.75 -29.91 22.60
N GLU A 286 6.15 -29.19 23.64
CA GLU A 286 6.56 -27.81 23.52
C GLU A 286 7.76 -27.80 22.57
N GLU A 287 7.67 -27.00 21.49
CA GLU A 287 8.88 -26.57 20.81
C GLU A 287 9.64 -25.74 21.84
N GLU A 288 10.71 -26.32 22.42
CA GLU A 288 11.58 -25.60 23.35
C GLU A 288 11.98 -24.28 22.70
N GLU A 289 11.52 -23.16 23.26
CA GLU A 289 12.03 -21.85 22.86
C GLU A 289 13.55 -21.87 23.05
N GLU A 290 14.30 -21.87 21.95
CA GLU A 290 15.75 -21.74 21.98
C GLU A 290 16.10 -20.40 22.65
N ILE A 291 16.32 -20.45 23.97
CA ILE A 291 16.91 -19.36 24.73
C ILE A 291 18.18 -18.98 23.99
N ILE A 292 18.21 -17.76 23.43
CA ILE A 292 19.37 -17.23 22.73
C ILE A 292 20.44 -16.85 23.77
N GLY A 293 21.03 -17.87 24.38
CA GLY A 293 22.45 -17.82 24.73
C GLY A 293 23.26 -17.67 23.44
N PRO A 294 24.47 -17.10 23.52
CA PRO A 294 25.33 -17.01 22.35
C PRO A 294 25.69 -18.43 21.90
N LYS A 295 25.11 -18.90 20.79
CA LYS A 295 25.53 -20.15 20.16
C LYS A 295 27.05 -20.07 19.97
N PRO A 296 27.83 -21.08 20.42
CA PRO A 296 29.28 -21.02 20.31
C PRO A 296 29.64 -20.84 18.83
N MET A 297 30.32 -19.74 18.51
CA MET A 297 30.91 -19.59 17.19
C MET A 297 31.83 -20.77 16.98
N LEU A 298 31.61 -21.58 15.94
CA LEU A 298 32.66 -22.44 15.42
C LEU A 298 33.84 -21.52 15.08
N PRO A 299 34.98 -21.65 15.77
CA PRO A 299 36.11 -20.78 15.51
C PRO A 299 36.66 -21.12 14.12
N TYR A 300 36.94 -20.08 13.34
CA TYR A 300 37.55 -20.15 12.00
C TYR A 300 36.68 -20.72 10.87
N SER A 301 35.81 -19.88 10.31
CA SER A 301 35.60 -19.86 8.84
C SER A 301 36.17 -18.56 8.27
N SER A 302 37.50 -18.48 8.29
CA SER A 302 38.29 -17.33 7.87
C SER A 302 38.60 -17.35 6.37
N MET A 303 37.64 -16.99 5.51
CA MET A 303 37.97 -16.44 4.19
C MET A 303 37.99 -14.91 4.24
N PHE A 304 39.12 -14.40 4.73
CA PHE A 304 39.43 -12.99 5.03
C PHE A 304 39.20 -12.02 3.85
N ILE A 305 39.13 -12.53 2.62
CA ILE A 305 38.91 -11.75 1.39
C ILE A 305 37.42 -11.41 1.17
N LEU A 306 36.47 -12.19 1.68
CA LEU A 306 35.03 -12.07 1.34
C LEU A 306 34.14 -11.41 2.41
N SER A 307 34.71 -10.86 3.49
CA SER A 307 33.94 -10.13 4.51
C SER A 307 33.03 -9.03 3.93
N SER A 308 31.87 -8.81 4.54
CA SER A 308 30.95 -7.68 4.23
C SER A 308 31.56 -6.30 4.52
N THR A 309 32.65 -6.25 5.29
CA THR A 309 33.41 -5.04 5.62
C THR A 309 34.54 -4.74 4.65
N ASN A 310 34.89 -5.65 3.71
CA ASN A 310 36.05 -5.45 2.83
C ASN A 310 35.83 -4.25 1.86
N PRO A 311 36.69 -3.21 1.87
CA PRO A 311 36.56 -2.05 0.99
C PRO A 311 36.70 -2.40 -0.50
N VAL A 312 37.49 -3.42 -0.86
CA VAL A 312 37.62 -3.90 -2.25
C VAL A 312 36.31 -4.50 -2.74
N ARG A 313 35.61 -5.28 -1.89
CA ARG A 313 34.28 -5.81 -2.19
C ARG A 313 33.24 -4.68 -2.31
N ARG A 314 33.29 -3.66 -1.45
CA ARG A 314 32.40 -2.48 -1.56
C ARG A 314 32.67 -1.68 -2.83
N CYS A 315 33.92 -1.48 -3.21
CA CYS A 315 34.32 -0.78 -4.43
C CYS A 315 33.94 -1.58 -5.70
N ALA A 316 34.19 -2.89 -5.74
CA ALA A 316 33.75 -3.78 -6.82
C ALA A 316 32.21 -3.88 -6.90
N HIS A 317 31.51 -3.79 -5.76
CA HIS A 317 30.05 -3.64 -5.75
C HIS A 317 29.67 -2.32 -6.46
N TRP A 318 30.27 -1.19 -6.07
CA TRP A 318 30.02 0.13 -6.67
C TRP A 318 30.28 0.18 -8.18
N VAL A 319 31.35 -0.48 -8.65
CA VAL A 319 31.65 -0.64 -10.08
C VAL A 319 30.59 -1.49 -10.80
N ARG A 320 30.02 -2.51 -10.14
CA ARG A 320 28.92 -3.35 -10.67
C ARG A 320 27.59 -2.60 -10.82
N TRP A 321 27.38 -1.47 -10.12
CA TRP A 321 26.16 -0.65 -10.28
C TRP A 321 26.24 0.35 -11.44
N ARG A 322 27.33 0.39 -12.22
CA ARG A 322 27.33 1.09 -13.52
C ARG A 322 26.60 0.19 -14.52
N PRO A 323 25.43 0.59 -15.07
CA PRO A 323 24.62 -0.29 -15.91
C PRO A 323 25.40 -0.81 -17.12
N ARG A 324 25.11 -2.06 -17.51
CA ARG A 324 25.50 -2.59 -18.83
C ARG A 324 24.81 -1.72 -19.89
N ASP A 325 25.54 -1.37 -20.94
CA ASP A 325 24.97 -0.66 -22.08
C ASP A 325 24.18 -1.68 -22.91
N PRO A 326 22.84 -1.56 -23.05
CA PRO A 326 22.04 -2.56 -23.74
C PRO A 326 22.05 -2.39 -25.26
N VAL A 327 22.56 -1.25 -25.77
CA VAL A 327 22.60 -0.89 -27.19
C VAL A 327 23.96 -1.23 -27.81
N ASP A 328 25.07 -0.67 -27.31
CA ASP A 328 26.41 -0.96 -27.85
C ASP A 328 27.09 -2.17 -27.19
N GLU A 329 26.99 -3.33 -27.83
CA GLU A 329 27.66 -4.56 -27.37
C GLU A 329 29.21 -4.46 -27.35
N LYS A 330 29.81 -3.54 -28.12
CA LYS A 330 31.28 -3.40 -28.25
C LYS A 330 31.89 -2.36 -27.31
N SER A 331 31.05 -1.64 -26.56
CA SER A 331 31.42 -0.58 -25.61
C SER A 331 32.55 -1.00 -24.66
N TYR A 332 33.48 -0.08 -24.38
CA TYR A 332 34.54 -0.31 -23.38
C TYR A 332 33.97 -0.69 -22.01
N ARG A 333 32.81 -0.13 -21.64
CA ARG A 333 32.11 -0.44 -20.38
C ARG A 333 31.72 -1.92 -20.33
N ASN A 334 31.12 -2.44 -21.40
CA ASN A 334 30.68 -3.83 -21.50
C ASN A 334 31.87 -4.80 -21.43
N LYS A 335 32.99 -4.48 -22.11
CA LYS A 335 34.25 -5.26 -22.02
C LYS A 335 34.86 -5.33 -20.60
N VAL A 336 34.71 -4.26 -19.81
CA VAL A 336 35.15 -4.24 -18.41
C VAL A 336 34.19 -5.04 -17.52
N LEU A 337 32.87 -4.89 -17.73
CA LEU A 337 31.84 -5.64 -16.99
C LEU A 337 31.94 -7.15 -17.22
N ASP A 338 32.20 -7.61 -18.45
CA ASP A 338 32.33 -9.04 -18.75
C ASP A 338 33.53 -9.68 -18.03
N LYS A 339 34.66 -8.95 -17.88
CA LYS A 339 35.80 -9.41 -17.06
C LYS A 339 35.42 -9.57 -15.58
N PHE A 340 34.66 -8.63 -15.02
CA PHE A 340 34.15 -8.75 -13.65
C PHE A 340 33.15 -9.90 -13.51
N ASP A 341 32.28 -10.12 -14.49
CA ASP A 341 31.31 -11.23 -14.48
C ASP A 341 32.02 -12.61 -14.47
N TYR A 342 33.10 -12.78 -15.22
CA TYR A 342 33.92 -13.99 -15.16
C TYR A 342 34.58 -14.17 -13.78
N ALA A 343 35.18 -13.11 -13.20
CA ALA A 343 35.77 -13.16 -11.86
C ALA A 343 34.75 -13.51 -10.77
N PHE A 344 33.57 -12.88 -10.78
CA PHE A 344 32.49 -13.20 -9.83
C PHE A 344 31.96 -14.63 -10.01
N THR A 345 31.86 -15.12 -11.25
CA THR A 345 31.39 -16.47 -11.54
C THR A 345 32.37 -17.52 -11.00
N GLY A 346 33.68 -17.28 -11.11
CA GLY A 346 34.70 -18.11 -10.45
C GLY A 346 34.55 -18.14 -8.92
N VAL A 347 34.37 -16.99 -8.28
CA VAL A 347 34.15 -16.91 -6.82
C VAL A 347 32.90 -17.68 -6.38
N PHE A 348 31.78 -17.54 -7.10
CA PHE A 348 30.55 -18.27 -6.78
C PHE A 348 30.62 -19.77 -7.08
N ALA A 349 31.38 -20.19 -8.10
CA ALA A 349 31.65 -21.61 -8.32
C ALA A 349 32.42 -22.23 -7.14
N VAL A 350 33.44 -21.54 -6.62
CA VAL A 350 34.16 -21.98 -5.42
C VAL A 350 33.25 -22.00 -4.18
N GLU A 351 32.41 -20.97 -3.96
CA GLU A 351 31.40 -20.96 -2.90
C GLU A 351 30.44 -22.17 -2.99
N MET A 352 29.98 -22.50 -4.20
CA MET A 352 29.11 -23.64 -4.48
C MET A 352 29.80 -24.97 -4.17
N PHE A 353 31.01 -25.21 -4.69
CA PHE A 353 31.74 -26.46 -4.46
C PHE A 353 32.06 -26.67 -2.98
N LEU A 354 32.48 -25.63 -2.24
CA LEU A 354 32.73 -25.74 -0.81
C LEU A 354 31.48 -26.14 -0.02
N LYS A 355 30.31 -25.55 -0.32
CA LYS A 355 29.04 -25.94 0.32
C LYS A 355 28.60 -27.36 -0.02
N ILE A 356 28.84 -27.82 -1.25
CA ILE A 356 28.51 -29.19 -1.67
C ILE A 356 29.36 -30.22 -0.92
N ILE A 357 30.63 -29.91 -0.66
CA ILE A 357 31.54 -30.75 0.12
C ILE A 357 31.14 -30.78 1.61
N ASP A 358 30.82 -29.61 2.18
CA ASP A 358 30.47 -29.44 3.60
C ASP A 358 29.11 -30.07 3.98
N LEU A 359 28.06 -29.81 3.18
CA LEU A 359 26.67 -30.21 3.48
C LEU A 359 26.30 -31.58 2.89
N GLY A 360 27.09 -32.10 1.95
CA GLY A 360 26.73 -33.26 1.12
C GLY A 360 25.57 -32.97 0.15
N ILE A 361 25.32 -33.91 -0.77
CA ILE A 361 24.50 -33.64 -1.97
C ILE A 361 22.99 -33.81 -1.71
N ILE A 362 22.52 -34.98 -1.27
CA ILE A 362 21.07 -35.34 -1.18
C ILE A 362 20.64 -36.04 0.13
N LEU A 363 21.51 -36.89 0.70
CA LEU A 363 21.10 -37.93 1.66
C LEU A 363 20.73 -37.43 3.07
N HIS A 364 21.33 -36.35 3.56
CA HIS A 364 21.05 -35.83 4.91
C HIS A 364 19.97 -34.73 4.90
N PRO A 365 19.24 -34.51 6.01
CA PRO A 365 18.23 -33.46 6.10
C PRO A 365 18.83 -32.05 5.91
N GLY A 366 20.10 -31.84 6.24
CA GLY A 366 20.85 -30.60 5.96
C GLY A 366 21.55 -30.53 4.60
N SER A 367 21.33 -31.48 3.68
CA SER A 367 22.08 -31.54 2.42
C SER A 367 21.75 -30.43 1.42
N TYR A 368 22.75 -30.10 0.60
CA TYR A 368 22.77 -28.93 -0.27
C TYR A 368 21.53 -28.81 -1.19
N LEU A 369 21.10 -29.92 -1.83
CA LEU A 369 19.96 -29.92 -2.75
C LEU A 369 18.58 -29.98 -2.09
N ARG A 370 18.49 -29.98 -0.74
CA ARG A 370 17.20 -29.83 -0.04
C ARG A 370 16.85 -28.37 0.26
N GLU A 371 17.83 -27.48 0.27
CA GLU A 371 17.60 -26.05 0.50
C GLU A 371 17.33 -25.30 -0.82
N VAL A 372 16.13 -24.73 -0.96
CA VAL A 372 15.69 -23.94 -2.14
C VAL A 372 16.68 -22.82 -2.49
N TRP A 373 17.23 -22.12 -1.50
CA TRP A 373 18.22 -21.06 -1.69
C TRP A 373 19.54 -21.56 -2.30
N ASN A 374 19.94 -22.80 -2.01
CA ASN A 374 21.14 -23.43 -2.57
C ASN A 374 20.87 -23.94 -3.98
N ILE A 375 19.70 -24.54 -4.25
CA ILE A 375 19.28 -24.92 -5.61
C ILE A 375 19.31 -23.70 -6.54
N MET A 376 18.71 -22.57 -6.12
CA MET A 376 18.70 -21.33 -6.90
C MET A 376 20.12 -20.80 -7.16
N ASP A 377 21.02 -20.87 -6.17
CA ASP A 377 22.42 -20.47 -6.33
C ASP A 377 23.16 -21.36 -7.34
N ALA A 378 22.97 -22.69 -7.24
CA ALA A 378 23.54 -23.66 -8.17
C ALA A 378 23.06 -23.42 -9.61
N VAL A 379 21.76 -23.18 -9.83
CA VAL A 379 21.22 -22.84 -11.16
C VAL A 379 21.89 -21.59 -11.74
N VAL A 380 22.03 -20.52 -10.95
CA VAL A 380 22.67 -19.27 -11.40
C VAL A 380 24.16 -19.46 -11.71
N VAL A 381 24.87 -20.29 -10.94
CA VAL A 381 26.28 -20.62 -11.17
C VAL A 381 26.45 -21.52 -12.40
N ILE A 382 25.66 -22.58 -12.52
CA ILE A 382 25.68 -23.53 -13.64
C ILE A 382 25.38 -22.81 -14.96
N CYS A 383 24.32 -22.00 -15.05
CA CYS A 383 24.01 -21.24 -16.26
C CYS A 383 25.12 -20.24 -16.63
N ALA A 384 25.80 -19.65 -15.64
CA ALA A 384 26.94 -18.77 -15.89
C ALA A 384 28.19 -19.53 -16.38
N LEU A 385 28.47 -20.73 -15.84
CA LEU A 385 29.53 -21.63 -16.30
C LEU A 385 29.25 -22.16 -17.71
N VAL A 386 27.99 -22.52 -18.04
CA VAL A 386 27.57 -22.94 -19.38
C VAL A 386 27.80 -21.81 -20.39
N SER A 387 27.38 -20.57 -20.09
CA SER A 387 27.67 -19.41 -20.94
C SER A 387 29.18 -19.19 -21.14
N MET A 388 29.99 -19.35 -20.09
CA MET A 388 31.45 -19.20 -20.18
C MET A 388 32.10 -20.32 -21.01
N GLY A 389 31.62 -21.56 -20.88
CA GLY A 389 32.11 -22.71 -21.64
C GLY A 389 31.86 -22.56 -23.14
N PHE A 390 30.69 -22.07 -23.54
CA PHE A 390 30.41 -21.75 -24.95
C PHE A 390 31.26 -20.58 -25.48
N ASP A 391 31.44 -19.51 -24.71
CA ASP A 391 32.33 -18.38 -25.07
C ASP A 391 33.78 -18.86 -25.28
N PHE A 392 34.29 -19.76 -24.42
CA PHE A 392 35.65 -20.28 -24.49
C PHE A 392 35.87 -21.28 -25.64
N ALA A 393 34.86 -22.10 -25.96
CA ALA A 393 34.98 -23.18 -26.94
C ALA A 393 35.08 -22.71 -28.41
N LYS A 394 34.79 -21.43 -28.71
CA LYS A 394 34.87 -20.83 -30.06
C LYS A 394 34.26 -21.68 -31.20
N ARG A 395 33.23 -22.48 -30.92
CA ARG A 395 32.60 -23.33 -31.95
C ARG A 395 31.64 -22.50 -32.82
N PRO A 396 31.77 -22.52 -34.16
CA PRO A 396 30.92 -21.71 -35.05
C PRO A 396 29.47 -22.24 -35.19
N ALA A 397 29.18 -23.46 -34.69
CA ALA A 397 27.88 -24.11 -34.78
C ALA A 397 26.87 -23.66 -33.69
N ALA A 398 26.89 -22.39 -33.28
CA ALA A 398 26.02 -21.80 -32.27
C ALA A 398 25.36 -20.50 -32.77
N THR A 399 24.59 -20.61 -33.86
CA THR A 399 23.88 -19.49 -34.50
C THR A 399 22.76 -18.90 -33.66
N ASN A 400 22.32 -19.57 -32.59
CA ASN A 400 21.35 -19.05 -31.61
C ASN A 400 22.04 -18.21 -30.51
N LEU A 401 22.70 -17.13 -30.93
CA LEU A 401 23.39 -16.18 -30.03
C LEU A 401 22.42 -15.52 -29.02
N SER A 402 21.13 -15.41 -29.38
CA SER A 402 20.06 -14.86 -28.55
C SER A 402 19.81 -15.70 -27.30
N THR A 403 19.72 -17.03 -27.41
CA THR A 403 19.42 -17.93 -26.28
C THR A 403 20.52 -17.89 -25.21
N ILE A 404 21.80 -17.82 -25.62
CA ILE A 404 22.94 -17.71 -24.70
C ILE A 404 22.99 -16.32 -24.04
N LYS A 405 22.58 -15.25 -24.75
CA LYS A 405 22.39 -13.92 -24.15
C LYS A 405 21.27 -13.93 -23.10
N SER A 406 20.15 -14.62 -23.33
CA SER A 406 19.06 -14.76 -22.37
C SER A 406 19.47 -15.45 -21.06
N LEU A 407 20.39 -16.43 -21.09
CA LEU A 407 20.91 -17.06 -19.87
C LEU A 407 21.67 -16.08 -18.95
N ARG A 408 22.15 -14.94 -19.47
CA ARG A 408 22.78 -13.89 -18.66
C ARG A 408 21.76 -13.18 -17.76
N VAL A 409 20.47 -13.19 -18.10
CA VAL A 409 19.38 -12.62 -17.30
C VAL A 409 19.29 -13.28 -15.93
N LEU A 410 19.52 -14.58 -15.80
CA LEU A 410 19.46 -15.31 -14.53
C LEU A 410 20.42 -14.78 -13.45
N ARG A 411 21.47 -14.02 -13.85
CA ARG A 411 22.36 -13.30 -12.91
C ARG A 411 21.61 -12.25 -12.08
N VAL A 412 20.44 -11.79 -12.53
CA VAL A 412 19.55 -10.85 -11.82
C VAL A 412 18.98 -11.43 -10.53
N LEU A 413 18.97 -12.76 -10.36
CA LEU A 413 18.47 -13.45 -9.16
C LEU A 413 19.47 -13.37 -7.98
N ARG A 414 20.73 -13.00 -8.22
CA ARG A 414 21.80 -12.92 -7.20
C ARG A 414 21.47 -12.05 -5.96
N PRO A 415 20.69 -10.94 -6.04
CA PRO A 415 20.27 -10.16 -4.87
C PRO A 415 19.29 -10.88 -3.95
N LEU A 416 18.58 -11.94 -4.39
CA LEU A 416 17.66 -12.73 -3.55
C LEU A 416 18.37 -13.36 -2.34
N LYS A 417 19.70 -13.58 -2.43
CA LYS A 417 20.54 -13.97 -1.28
C LYS A 417 20.50 -12.97 -0.11
N THR A 418 20.01 -11.74 -0.31
CA THR A 418 19.86 -10.74 0.75
C THR A 418 18.70 -11.09 1.70
N ILE A 419 17.64 -11.73 1.19
CA ILE A 419 16.48 -12.18 1.97
C ILE A 419 16.95 -13.14 3.08
N LYS A 420 17.63 -14.24 2.72
CA LYS A 420 18.22 -15.19 3.69
C LYS A 420 19.20 -14.54 4.69
N ARG A 421 19.80 -13.39 4.37
CA ARG A 421 20.83 -12.72 5.21
C ARG A 421 20.26 -11.70 6.20
N VAL A 422 19.03 -11.23 6.02
CA VAL A 422 18.40 -10.22 6.88
C VAL A 422 17.17 -10.86 7.50
N PRO A 423 17.22 -11.31 8.78
CA PRO A 423 16.12 -12.08 9.39
C PRO A 423 14.74 -11.40 9.29
N LYS A 424 14.70 -10.07 9.45
CA LYS A 424 13.48 -9.27 9.27
C LYS A 424 12.93 -9.27 7.84
N LEU A 425 13.81 -9.30 6.84
CA LEU A 425 13.43 -9.41 5.42
C LEU A 425 12.98 -10.83 5.08
N LYS A 426 13.61 -11.86 5.67
CA LYS A 426 13.17 -13.25 5.58
C LYS A 426 11.77 -13.42 6.16
N ALA A 427 11.50 -12.90 7.36
CA ALA A 427 10.18 -12.99 8.00
C ALA A 427 9.06 -12.39 7.11
N VAL A 428 9.27 -11.17 6.57
CA VAL A 428 8.32 -10.54 5.64
C VAL A 428 8.16 -11.37 4.35
N PHE A 429 9.25 -11.92 3.80
CA PHE A 429 9.18 -12.77 2.60
C PHE A 429 8.45 -14.09 2.85
N ASP A 430 8.68 -14.74 3.99
CA ASP A 430 8.03 -16.01 4.34
C ASP A 430 6.51 -15.81 4.55
N CYS A 431 6.11 -14.73 5.23
CA CYS A 431 4.70 -14.29 5.34
C CYS A 431 4.07 -14.08 3.95
N LEU A 432 4.71 -13.33 3.04
CA LEU A 432 4.24 -13.12 1.67
C LEU A 432 4.10 -14.43 0.86
N VAL A 433 4.98 -15.41 1.09
CA VAL A 433 4.92 -16.73 0.42
C VAL A 433 3.82 -17.60 1.02
N ASN A 434 3.55 -17.49 2.32
CA ASN A 434 2.42 -18.17 2.97
C ASN A 434 1.09 -17.58 2.50
N SER A 435 0.93 -16.26 2.52
CA SER A 435 -0.30 -15.60 2.07
C SER A 435 -0.59 -15.88 0.58
N LEU A 436 0.45 -15.98 -0.25
CA LEU A 436 0.31 -16.37 -1.67
C LEU A 436 -0.33 -17.75 -1.86
N LYS A 437 -0.08 -18.74 -0.98
CA LYS A 437 -0.68 -20.09 -1.11
C LYS A 437 -2.21 -20.04 -1.03
N ASN A 438 -2.74 -19.23 -0.12
CA ASN A 438 -4.18 -19.06 0.05
C ASN A 438 -4.77 -18.22 -1.08
N VAL A 439 -4.05 -17.17 -1.51
CA VAL A 439 -4.44 -16.33 -2.66
C VAL A 439 -4.48 -17.11 -3.97
N ILE A 440 -3.64 -18.15 -4.18
CA ILE A 440 -3.68 -18.99 -5.38
C ILE A 440 -5.06 -19.63 -5.59
N ASN A 441 -5.74 -20.09 -4.54
CA ASN A 441 -7.08 -20.67 -4.67
C ASN A 441 -8.09 -19.62 -5.20
N ILE A 442 -8.05 -18.41 -4.66
CA ILE A 442 -8.90 -17.29 -5.09
C ILE A 442 -8.52 -16.85 -6.51
N LEU A 443 -7.22 -16.86 -6.85
CA LEU A 443 -6.70 -16.51 -8.17
C LEU A 443 -7.18 -17.49 -9.26
N ILE A 444 -7.27 -18.80 -8.97
CA ILE A 444 -7.82 -19.76 -9.93
C ILE A 444 -9.31 -19.49 -10.17
N VAL A 445 -10.08 -19.15 -9.13
CA VAL A 445 -11.49 -18.76 -9.29
C VAL A 445 -11.61 -17.47 -10.11
N TYR A 446 -10.78 -16.47 -9.83
CA TYR A 446 -10.69 -15.24 -10.62
C TYR A 446 -10.38 -15.52 -12.10
N ILE A 447 -9.38 -16.35 -12.40
CA ILE A 447 -9.02 -16.77 -13.77
C ILE A 447 -10.20 -17.51 -14.44
N LEU A 448 -10.93 -18.34 -13.70
CA LEU A 448 -12.11 -19.05 -14.20
C LEU A 448 -13.24 -18.06 -14.56
N PHE A 449 -13.52 -17.06 -13.72
CA PHE A 449 -14.51 -16.03 -14.05
C PHE A 449 -14.05 -15.14 -15.22
N GLN A 450 -12.76 -14.77 -15.27
CA GLN A 450 -12.18 -14.03 -16.39
C GLN A 450 -12.28 -14.82 -17.70
N PHE A 451 -12.06 -16.14 -17.67
CA PHE A 451 -12.26 -17.03 -18.80
C PHE A 451 -13.73 -17.06 -19.25
N ILE A 452 -14.70 -17.12 -18.33
CA ILE A 452 -16.13 -17.05 -18.68
C ILE A 452 -16.45 -15.76 -19.45
N PHE A 453 -16.04 -14.60 -18.92
CA PHE A 453 -16.28 -13.32 -19.59
C PHE A 453 -15.49 -13.19 -20.91
N ALA A 454 -14.29 -13.76 -20.99
CA ALA A 454 -13.52 -13.79 -22.23
C ALA A 454 -14.23 -14.61 -23.32
N VAL A 455 -14.77 -15.79 -23.00
CA VAL A 455 -15.54 -16.58 -23.98
C VAL A 455 -16.86 -15.90 -24.34
N ILE A 456 -17.54 -15.22 -23.40
CA ILE A 456 -18.70 -14.36 -23.73
C ILE A 456 -18.29 -13.26 -24.72
N ALA A 457 -17.18 -12.57 -24.47
CA ALA A 457 -16.68 -11.51 -25.35
C ALA A 457 -16.34 -12.03 -26.75
N VAL A 458 -15.69 -13.19 -26.87
CA VAL A 458 -15.43 -13.84 -28.17
C VAL A 458 -16.75 -14.12 -28.91
N GLN A 459 -17.76 -14.67 -28.23
CA GLN A 459 -19.08 -14.93 -28.86
C GLN A 459 -19.83 -13.66 -29.30
N LEU A 460 -19.54 -12.50 -28.69
CA LEU A 460 -20.14 -11.22 -29.06
C LEU A 460 -19.35 -10.49 -30.17
N PHE A 461 -18.02 -10.55 -30.15
CA PHE A 461 -17.15 -9.59 -30.85
C PHE A 461 -16.15 -10.19 -31.85
N ASN A 462 -15.96 -11.52 -31.89
CA ASN A 462 -15.06 -12.19 -32.84
C ASN A 462 -15.34 -11.76 -34.29
N GLY A 463 -14.28 -11.42 -35.04
CA GLY A 463 -14.32 -11.03 -36.45
C GLY A 463 -14.79 -9.59 -36.73
N LYS A 464 -15.07 -8.78 -35.69
CA LYS A 464 -15.71 -7.45 -35.81
C LYS A 464 -14.81 -6.28 -35.43
N PHE A 465 -13.55 -6.56 -35.09
CA PHE A 465 -12.56 -5.58 -34.61
C PHE A 465 -11.57 -5.14 -35.70
N PHE A 466 -11.86 -5.43 -36.96
CA PHE A 466 -11.09 -4.93 -38.10
C PHE A 466 -11.50 -3.49 -38.46
N TYR A 467 -10.53 -2.68 -38.88
CA TYR A 467 -10.75 -1.32 -39.35
C TYR A 467 -9.81 -0.99 -40.52
N CYS A 468 -10.21 -0.02 -41.34
CA CYS A 468 -9.33 0.58 -42.34
C CYS A 468 -8.67 1.84 -41.76
N THR A 469 -7.42 2.13 -42.14
CA THR A 469 -6.78 3.42 -41.80
C THR A 469 -7.51 4.63 -42.39
N ASP A 470 -8.23 4.46 -43.51
CA ASP A 470 -9.19 5.43 -44.06
C ASP A 470 -10.60 5.15 -43.51
N ALA A 471 -11.09 6.03 -42.63
CA ALA A 471 -12.41 5.93 -41.99
C ALA A 471 -13.61 5.95 -42.97
N SER A 472 -13.41 6.31 -44.24
CA SER A 472 -14.45 6.24 -45.28
C SER A 472 -14.67 4.82 -45.84
N LYS A 473 -13.82 3.84 -45.49
CA LYS A 473 -13.85 2.47 -46.03
C LYS A 473 -14.20 1.45 -44.96
N PHE A 474 -15.21 0.64 -45.26
CA PHE A 474 -15.84 -0.29 -44.31
C PHE A 474 -15.61 -1.77 -44.64
N THR A 475 -14.81 -2.11 -45.66
CA THR A 475 -14.51 -3.51 -46.03
C THR A 475 -13.08 -3.64 -46.52
N GLU A 476 -12.44 -4.79 -46.30
CA GLU A 476 -11.08 -5.08 -46.79
C GLU A 476 -10.93 -4.81 -48.30
N ALA A 477 -11.89 -5.27 -49.10
CA ALA A 477 -11.90 -5.07 -50.56
C ALA A 477 -11.97 -3.58 -51.00
N THR A 478 -12.43 -2.66 -50.14
CA THR A 478 -12.44 -1.21 -50.41
C THR A 478 -11.31 -0.47 -49.70
N CYS A 479 -10.60 -1.11 -48.78
CA CYS A 479 -9.47 -0.58 -48.02
C CYS A 479 -8.14 -0.78 -48.79
N GLN A 480 -8.05 -0.25 -50.01
CA GLN A 480 -6.87 -0.42 -50.88
C GLN A 480 -6.38 0.92 -51.47
N GLY A 481 -5.12 0.94 -51.93
CA GLY A 481 -4.49 2.12 -52.52
C GLY A 481 -4.05 3.16 -51.48
N GLN A 482 -4.04 4.43 -51.86
CA GLN A 482 -3.58 5.55 -51.02
C GLN A 482 -4.73 6.50 -50.65
N TYR A 483 -4.58 7.20 -49.53
CA TYR A 483 -5.48 8.24 -49.04
C TYR A 483 -4.68 9.45 -48.55
N PHE A 484 -5.38 10.57 -48.34
CA PHE A 484 -4.81 11.81 -47.86
C PHE A 484 -5.06 11.94 -46.36
N VAL A 485 -3.99 12.17 -45.60
CA VAL A 485 -4.00 12.57 -44.19
C VAL A 485 -3.75 14.07 -44.15
N TYR A 486 -4.56 14.80 -43.39
CA TYR A 486 -4.44 16.24 -43.21
C TYR A 486 -3.96 16.47 -41.76
N ASP A 487 -2.80 17.08 -41.59
CA ASP A 487 -2.30 17.49 -40.28
C ASP A 487 -2.75 18.92 -39.98
N GLU A 488 -3.10 19.23 -38.74
CA GLU A 488 -3.49 20.58 -38.28
C GLU A 488 -2.41 21.64 -38.61
N ASP A 489 -1.14 21.26 -38.59
CA ASP A 489 0.02 22.13 -38.87
C ASP A 489 0.37 22.28 -40.37
N SER A 490 -0.36 21.63 -41.31
CA SER A 490 0.05 21.57 -42.73
C SER A 490 -1.12 21.59 -43.73
N ASP A 491 -1.20 22.68 -44.52
CA ASP A 491 -2.12 22.82 -45.66
C ASP A 491 -1.93 21.74 -46.75
N VAL A 492 -0.75 21.11 -46.83
CA VAL A 492 -0.48 20.02 -47.78
C VAL A 492 -0.73 18.67 -47.12
N PRO A 493 -1.61 17.81 -47.68
CA PRO A 493 -1.89 16.51 -47.11
C PRO A 493 -0.74 15.52 -47.33
N GLN A 494 -0.45 14.72 -46.32
CA GLN A 494 0.44 13.57 -46.44
C GLN A 494 -0.29 12.43 -47.18
N VAL A 495 0.45 11.67 -47.99
CA VAL A 495 -0.10 10.52 -48.73
C VAL A 495 0.25 9.23 -48.00
N GLU A 496 -0.74 8.61 -47.37
CA GLU A 496 -0.58 7.34 -46.68
C GLU A 496 -1.23 6.17 -47.46
N THR A 497 -0.73 4.95 -47.23
CA THR A 497 -1.32 3.73 -47.77
C THR A 497 -2.48 3.26 -46.91
N ARG A 498 -3.62 2.92 -47.52
CA ARG A 498 -4.70 2.23 -46.81
C ARG A 498 -4.22 0.87 -46.34
N GLN A 499 -4.47 0.55 -45.07
CA GLN A 499 -4.21 -0.77 -44.50
C GLN A 499 -5.47 -1.26 -43.77
N TRP A 500 -5.85 -2.51 -44.04
CA TRP A 500 -6.89 -3.21 -43.29
C TRP A 500 -6.21 -3.89 -42.10
N SER A 501 -6.51 -3.40 -40.89
CA SER A 501 -5.79 -3.78 -39.68
C SER A 501 -6.75 -4.17 -38.56
N LEU A 502 -6.31 -5.10 -37.72
CA LEU A 502 -7.00 -5.48 -36.50
C LEU A 502 -6.70 -4.49 -35.37
N GLN A 503 -7.71 -4.15 -34.57
CA GLN A 503 -7.52 -3.34 -33.36
C GLN A 503 -6.54 -4.02 -32.39
N LYS A 504 -5.67 -3.24 -31.75
CA LYS A 504 -4.59 -3.77 -30.88
C LYS A 504 -5.12 -4.58 -29.68
N PHE A 505 -6.30 -4.22 -29.19
CA PHE A 505 -7.10 -5.00 -28.25
C PHE A 505 -8.36 -5.46 -28.97
N HIS A 506 -8.56 -6.77 -28.98
CA HIS A 506 -9.60 -7.46 -29.74
C HIS A 506 -10.05 -8.74 -29.02
N TYR A 507 -11.02 -9.44 -29.61
CA TYR A 507 -11.75 -10.55 -28.98
C TYR A 507 -11.90 -11.77 -29.90
N ASP A 508 -10.96 -11.99 -30.82
CA ASP A 508 -11.06 -13.14 -31.75
C ASP A 508 -10.61 -14.45 -31.08
N ASP A 509 -9.51 -14.38 -30.31
CA ASP A 509 -8.98 -15.47 -29.51
C ASP A 509 -9.30 -15.30 -28.02
N VAL A 510 -9.60 -16.41 -27.32
CA VAL A 510 -9.87 -16.38 -25.86
C VAL A 510 -8.67 -15.83 -25.07
N ALA A 511 -7.43 -16.11 -25.50
CA ALA A 511 -6.23 -15.59 -24.83
C ALA A 511 -6.10 -14.06 -24.97
N MET A 512 -6.38 -13.50 -26.16
CA MET A 512 -6.39 -12.05 -26.36
C MET A 512 -7.61 -11.40 -25.69
N ALA A 513 -8.77 -12.06 -25.67
CA ALA A 513 -9.93 -11.63 -24.91
C ALA A 513 -9.63 -11.54 -23.40
N MET A 514 -8.93 -12.52 -22.82
CA MET A 514 -8.48 -12.46 -21.43
C MET A 514 -7.50 -11.30 -21.18
N LEU A 515 -6.56 -11.05 -22.10
CA LEU A 515 -5.62 -9.92 -22.01
C LEU A 515 -6.34 -8.56 -22.11
N THR A 516 -7.28 -8.41 -23.05
CA THR A 516 -8.11 -7.21 -23.21
C THR A 516 -8.93 -6.96 -21.95
N LEU A 517 -9.58 -7.99 -21.41
CA LEU A 517 -10.34 -7.90 -20.15
C LEU A 517 -9.45 -7.62 -18.93
N PHE A 518 -8.20 -8.10 -18.92
CA PHE A 518 -7.22 -7.76 -17.89
C PHE A 518 -6.86 -6.26 -17.92
N ALA A 519 -6.61 -5.70 -19.10
CA ALA A 519 -6.38 -4.26 -19.27
C ALA A 519 -7.60 -3.44 -18.81
N VAL A 520 -8.81 -3.82 -19.27
CA VAL A 520 -10.08 -3.22 -18.82
C VAL A 520 -10.22 -3.26 -17.30
N GLN A 521 -9.92 -4.39 -16.67
CA GLN A 521 -9.99 -4.53 -15.21
C GLN A 521 -8.99 -3.64 -14.46
N THR A 522 -7.80 -3.40 -15.02
CA THR A 522 -6.84 -2.46 -14.40
C THR A 522 -7.30 -1.00 -14.43
N GLY A 523 -8.40 -0.70 -15.13
CA GLY A 523 -8.94 0.65 -15.27
C GLY A 523 -8.28 1.48 -16.37
N GLU A 524 -7.43 0.87 -17.20
CA GLU A 524 -6.51 1.58 -18.12
C GLU A 524 -6.81 1.21 -19.59
N GLY A 525 -6.95 2.21 -20.46
CA GLY A 525 -7.30 2.09 -21.88
C GLY A 525 -8.70 1.56 -22.16
N TRP A 526 -9.51 1.33 -21.12
CA TRP A 526 -10.83 0.72 -21.25
C TRP A 526 -11.87 1.55 -22.02
N PRO A 527 -11.87 2.90 -22.00
CA PRO A 527 -12.81 3.69 -22.78
C PRO A 527 -12.63 3.43 -24.28
N GLN A 528 -11.39 3.31 -24.76
CA GLN A 528 -11.11 2.98 -26.16
C GLN A 528 -11.63 1.58 -26.54
N VAL A 529 -11.46 0.59 -25.65
CA VAL A 529 -11.97 -0.78 -25.86
C VAL A 529 -13.51 -0.77 -25.88
N LEU A 530 -14.16 -0.02 -24.99
CA LEU A 530 -15.61 0.18 -25.00
C LEU A 530 -16.07 0.82 -26.33
N GLN A 531 -15.44 1.92 -26.76
CA GLN A 531 -15.81 2.63 -27.99
C GLN A 531 -15.67 1.74 -29.21
N ASN A 532 -14.56 1.01 -29.35
CA ASN A 532 -14.36 0.00 -30.39
C ASN A 532 -15.47 -1.08 -30.36
N SER A 533 -15.92 -1.48 -29.17
CA SER A 533 -17.00 -2.48 -29.00
C SER A 533 -18.39 -1.96 -29.36
N MET A 534 -18.70 -0.70 -29.06
CA MET A 534 -19.95 -0.06 -29.46
C MET A 534 -19.99 0.26 -30.96
N ALA A 535 -18.81 0.46 -31.57
CA ALA A 535 -18.67 0.69 -32.99
C ALA A 535 -18.62 -0.61 -33.83
N ALA A 536 -18.41 -1.77 -33.21
CA ALA A 536 -18.34 -3.07 -33.89
C ALA A 536 -19.66 -3.42 -34.60
N THR A 537 -19.59 -3.75 -35.90
CA THR A 537 -20.77 -3.93 -36.76
C THR A 537 -21.14 -5.40 -37.01
N TYR A 538 -20.67 -5.95 -38.12
CA TYR A 538 -20.84 -7.34 -38.55
C TYR A 538 -19.45 -7.91 -38.86
N GLU A 539 -19.37 -9.23 -39.02
CA GLU A 539 -18.15 -9.89 -39.51
C GLU A 539 -17.74 -9.29 -40.88
N ASP A 540 -16.42 -9.18 -41.09
CA ASP A 540 -15.77 -8.60 -42.29
C ASP A 540 -16.16 -7.13 -42.62
N ARG A 541 -16.69 -6.39 -41.65
CA ARG A 541 -17.03 -4.97 -41.78
C ARG A 541 -16.36 -4.09 -40.73
N GLY A 542 -16.00 -2.89 -41.17
CA GLY A 542 -15.38 -1.86 -40.35
C GLY A 542 -16.33 -1.27 -39.30
N PRO A 543 -15.78 -0.48 -38.36
CA PRO A 543 -16.55 0.13 -37.29
C PRO A 543 -17.47 1.24 -37.81
N ILE A 544 -18.64 1.39 -37.18
CA ILE A 544 -19.54 2.54 -37.36
C ILE A 544 -19.85 3.09 -35.97
N GLN A 545 -19.47 4.34 -35.71
CA GLN A 545 -19.58 4.94 -34.38
C GLN A 545 -21.02 4.89 -33.84
N ASN A 546 -21.17 4.52 -32.56
CA ASN A 546 -22.45 4.39 -31.86
C ASN A 546 -23.46 3.38 -32.46
N PHE A 547 -23.02 2.41 -33.29
CA PHE A 547 -23.91 1.42 -33.92
C PHE A 547 -24.61 0.49 -32.91
N ARG A 548 -23.92 0.07 -31.84
CA ARG A 548 -24.46 -0.80 -30.78
C ARG A 548 -24.10 -0.34 -29.37
N ILE A 549 -24.75 0.73 -28.93
CA ILE A 549 -24.59 1.26 -27.56
C ILE A 549 -24.97 0.21 -26.51
N GLU A 550 -25.85 -0.75 -26.82
CA GLU A 550 -26.24 -1.86 -25.93
C GLU A 550 -25.04 -2.72 -25.46
N MET A 551 -23.94 -2.76 -26.23
CA MET A 551 -22.73 -3.51 -25.87
C MET A 551 -22.00 -2.91 -24.66
N SER A 552 -22.27 -1.66 -24.29
CA SER A 552 -21.74 -1.04 -23.08
C SER A 552 -22.17 -1.76 -21.79
N ILE A 553 -23.32 -2.44 -21.79
CA ILE A 553 -23.83 -3.20 -20.65
C ILE A 553 -22.86 -4.33 -20.26
N PHE A 554 -22.17 -4.95 -21.22
CA PHE A 554 -21.16 -5.97 -20.95
C PHE A 554 -20.05 -5.42 -20.04
N TYR A 555 -19.54 -4.21 -20.34
CA TYR A 555 -18.50 -3.55 -19.56
C TYR A 555 -19.00 -3.09 -18.20
N ILE A 556 -20.22 -2.53 -18.11
CA ILE A 556 -20.81 -2.15 -16.82
C ILE A 556 -20.96 -3.37 -15.91
N VAL A 557 -21.46 -4.50 -16.44
CA VAL A 557 -21.56 -5.76 -15.66
C VAL A 557 -20.17 -6.28 -15.29
N TYR A 558 -19.19 -6.21 -16.18
CA TYR A 558 -17.80 -6.59 -15.88
C TYR A 558 -17.20 -5.76 -14.74
N PHE A 559 -17.30 -4.42 -14.81
CA PHE A 559 -16.84 -3.51 -13.76
C PHE A 559 -17.63 -3.59 -12.45
N VAL A 560 -18.87 -4.05 -12.47
CA VAL A 560 -19.59 -4.37 -11.23
C VAL A 560 -19.08 -5.69 -10.65
N VAL A 561 -18.98 -6.75 -11.45
CA VAL A 561 -18.67 -8.11 -10.97
C VAL A 561 -17.21 -8.30 -10.54
N PHE A 562 -16.24 -7.71 -11.26
CA PHE A 562 -14.82 -8.01 -11.03
C PHE A 562 -14.22 -7.41 -9.75
N PRO A 563 -14.56 -6.19 -9.32
CA PRO A 563 -14.12 -5.66 -8.03
C PRO A 563 -14.51 -6.53 -6.83
N PHE A 564 -15.59 -7.33 -6.88
CA PHE A 564 -15.91 -8.26 -5.79
C PHE A 564 -14.86 -9.36 -5.60
N PHE A 565 -14.26 -9.88 -6.69
CA PHE A 565 -13.14 -10.81 -6.56
C PHE A 565 -11.92 -10.13 -5.95
N PHE A 566 -11.68 -8.85 -6.27
CA PHE A 566 -10.61 -8.08 -5.65
C PHE A 566 -10.87 -7.80 -4.15
N VAL A 567 -12.10 -7.44 -3.77
CA VAL A 567 -12.53 -7.33 -2.36
C VAL A 567 -12.30 -8.66 -1.64
N ASN A 568 -12.65 -9.79 -2.24
CA ASN A 568 -12.48 -11.10 -1.62
C ASN A 568 -11.00 -11.50 -1.45
N ILE A 569 -10.13 -11.16 -2.41
CA ILE A 569 -8.67 -11.29 -2.26
C ILE A 569 -8.17 -10.39 -1.11
N PHE A 570 -8.65 -9.15 -1.05
CA PHE A 570 -8.27 -8.17 -0.04
C PHE A 570 -8.68 -8.59 1.38
N VAL A 571 -9.93 -9.00 1.55
CA VAL A 571 -10.48 -9.52 2.81
C VAL A 571 -9.76 -10.79 3.26
N ALA A 572 -9.53 -11.75 2.34
CA ALA A 572 -8.77 -12.96 2.67
C ALA A 572 -7.34 -12.65 3.13
N LEU A 573 -6.67 -11.68 2.49
CA LEU A 573 -5.34 -11.25 2.92
C LEU A 573 -5.35 -10.57 4.29
N ILE A 574 -6.35 -9.72 4.58
CA ILE A 574 -6.55 -9.16 5.93
C ILE A 574 -6.72 -10.28 6.95
N ILE A 575 -7.62 -11.25 6.71
CA ILE A 575 -7.89 -12.36 7.63
C ILE A 575 -6.62 -13.16 7.93
N ILE A 576 -5.87 -13.53 6.90
CA ILE A 576 -4.61 -14.28 7.08
C ILE A 576 -3.62 -13.48 7.93
N THR A 577 -3.46 -12.17 7.65
CA THR A 577 -2.57 -11.32 8.47
C THR A 577 -3.09 -11.11 9.90
N PHE A 578 -4.41 -11.11 10.09
CA PHE A 578 -5.04 -10.99 11.41
C PHE A 578 -4.90 -12.30 12.20
N GLN A 579 -4.97 -13.46 11.56
CA GLN A 579 -4.67 -14.77 12.15
C GLN A 579 -3.19 -14.90 12.49
N GLU A 580 -2.27 -14.64 11.55
CA GLU A 580 -0.82 -14.71 11.80
C GLU A 580 -0.38 -13.74 12.92
N GLN A 581 -0.97 -12.53 13.01
CA GLN A 581 -0.70 -11.61 14.13
C GLN A 581 -1.41 -12.04 15.42
N GLY A 582 -2.65 -12.51 15.35
CA GLY A 582 -3.42 -12.97 16.51
C GLY A 582 -2.81 -14.19 17.19
N GLU A 583 -2.28 -15.16 16.42
CA GLU A 583 -1.52 -16.30 16.93
C GLU A 583 -0.23 -15.86 17.63
N ALA A 584 0.51 -14.91 17.04
CA ALA A 584 1.72 -14.36 17.65
C ALA A 584 1.42 -13.53 18.93
N GLU A 585 0.25 -12.91 19.02
CA GLU A 585 -0.21 -12.21 20.22
C GLU A 585 -0.69 -13.17 21.31
N LEU A 586 -1.40 -14.24 20.94
CA LEU A 586 -1.78 -15.37 21.83
C LEU A 586 -0.56 -16.04 22.47
N GLN A 587 0.51 -16.24 21.72
CA GLN A 587 1.79 -16.74 22.23
C GLN A 587 2.46 -15.78 23.23
N SER A 588 2.13 -14.49 23.23
CA SER A 588 2.85 -13.48 24.02
C SER A 588 2.41 -13.35 25.49
N GLY A 589 1.34 -14.03 25.90
CA GLY A 589 1.02 -14.38 27.29
C GLY A 589 0.51 -13.27 28.22
N GLU A 590 -0.66 -13.50 28.82
CA GLU A 590 -1.30 -12.78 29.96
C GLU A 590 -1.54 -11.26 29.88
N ILE A 591 -0.82 -10.49 29.07
CA ILE A 591 -0.87 -9.02 29.03
C ILE A 591 -1.29 -8.56 27.62
N ASP A 592 -2.41 -7.84 27.56
CA ASP A 592 -2.96 -7.29 26.31
C ASP A 592 -2.02 -6.26 25.67
N LYS A 593 -2.08 -6.11 24.34
CA LYS A 593 -1.31 -5.16 23.53
C LYS A 593 -1.50 -3.72 23.98
N ASN A 594 -2.70 -3.32 24.44
CA ASN A 594 -2.91 -2.00 25.02
C ASN A 594 -2.16 -1.83 26.34
N GLN A 595 -2.23 -2.82 27.22
CA GLN A 595 -1.50 -2.84 28.48
C GLN A 595 0.02 -2.79 28.22
N LYS A 596 0.54 -3.67 27.36
CA LYS A 596 1.94 -3.71 26.93
C LYS A 596 2.41 -2.36 26.39
N SER A 597 1.64 -1.72 25.50
CA SER A 597 1.95 -0.39 24.95
C SER A 597 2.01 0.71 26.03
N CYS A 598 1.15 0.68 27.05
CA CYS A 598 1.19 1.63 28.15
C CYS A 598 2.34 1.36 29.13
N ILE A 599 2.70 0.09 29.35
CA ILE A 599 3.88 -0.30 30.14
C ILE A 599 5.16 0.12 29.41
N ASP A 600 5.28 -0.15 28.11
CA ASP A 600 6.37 0.31 27.24
C ASP A 600 6.53 1.84 27.29
N PHE A 601 5.43 2.59 27.19
CA PHE A 601 5.45 4.04 27.35
C PHE A 601 6.01 4.42 28.72
N THR A 602 5.57 3.76 29.80
CA THR A 602 5.99 4.08 31.18
C THR A 602 7.47 3.78 31.43
N ILE A 603 8.00 2.70 30.86
CA ILE A 603 9.43 2.35 30.92
C ILE A 603 10.30 3.36 30.15
N GLN A 604 9.78 3.90 29.04
CA GLN A 604 10.49 4.84 28.17
C GLN A 604 10.32 6.31 28.60
N ALA A 605 9.21 6.63 29.25
CA ALA A 605 8.85 7.98 29.66
C ALA A 605 9.85 8.57 30.66
N ARG A 606 10.14 9.85 30.49
CA ARG A 606 10.99 10.63 31.39
C ARG A 606 10.32 11.98 31.65
N PRO A 607 10.49 12.57 32.84
CA PRO A 607 9.99 13.91 33.11
C PRO A 607 10.59 14.91 32.11
N LEU A 608 9.75 15.78 31.56
CA LEU A 608 10.17 16.79 30.58
C LEU A 608 10.75 18.02 31.28
N GLU A 609 12.00 18.38 30.96
CA GLU A 609 12.66 19.58 31.49
C GLU A 609 12.07 20.84 30.83
N ARG A 610 11.19 21.54 31.55
CA ARG A 610 10.60 22.81 31.09
C ARG A 610 11.45 23.98 31.55
N TYR A 611 12.45 24.35 30.74
CA TYR A 611 13.38 25.43 31.07
C TYR A 611 12.66 26.74 31.47
N MET A 612 12.76 27.09 32.75
CA MET A 612 12.27 28.35 33.32
C MET A 612 13.47 29.15 33.88
N PRO A 613 13.66 30.43 33.51
CA PRO A 613 14.76 31.23 34.05
C PRO A 613 14.67 31.45 35.57
N ASN A 614 15.63 30.93 36.34
CA ASN A 614 15.63 30.92 37.82
C ASN A 614 15.45 32.30 38.49
N LYS A 615 15.80 33.40 37.81
CA LYS A 615 15.68 34.77 38.32
C LYS A 615 14.48 35.48 37.70
N ARG A 616 13.33 35.46 38.38
CA ARG A 616 12.06 36.12 37.94
C ARG A 616 12.18 37.63 37.67
N ASN A 617 13.14 38.33 38.28
CA ASN A 617 13.39 39.76 38.00
C ASN A 617 14.38 40.01 36.84
N SER A 618 14.96 38.97 36.23
CA SER A 618 15.88 39.12 35.10
C SER A 618 15.14 39.54 33.82
N PHE A 619 15.78 40.37 33.00
CA PHE A 619 15.35 40.65 31.62
C PHE A 619 15.12 39.36 30.80
N LYS A 620 15.93 38.31 31.06
CA LYS A 620 15.77 36.99 30.45
C LYS A 620 14.41 36.34 30.75
N TYR A 621 13.88 36.52 31.97
CA TYR A 621 12.56 35.99 32.35
C TYR A 621 11.41 36.78 31.69
N LYS A 622 11.57 38.10 31.54
CA LYS A 622 10.60 38.94 30.82
C LYS A 622 10.51 38.52 29.34
N ILE A 623 11.65 38.30 28.67
CA ILE A 623 11.69 37.78 27.29
C ILE A 623 11.06 36.38 27.21
N TRP A 624 11.48 35.46 28.08
CA TRP A 624 10.95 34.09 28.12
C TRP A 624 9.42 34.07 28.27
N ARG A 625 8.86 34.90 29.16
CA ARG A 625 7.41 35.02 29.34
C ARG A 625 6.68 35.45 28.06
N VAL A 626 7.26 36.35 27.27
CA VAL A 626 6.67 36.79 25.99
C VAL A 626 6.79 35.70 24.93
N VAL A 627 7.97 35.09 24.79
CA VAL A 627 8.25 34.03 23.78
C VAL A 627 7.40 32.78 24.00
N VAL A 628 7.06 32.45 25.26
CA VAL A 628 6.22 31.29 25.63
C VAL A 628 4.73 31.65 25.71
N SER A 629 4.33 32.89 25.37
CA SER A 629 2.93 33.32 25.45
C SER A 629 2.13 32.94 24.20
N THR A 630 0.90 32.43 24.39
CA THR A 630 0.01 32.06 23.29
C THR A 630 -0.31 33.20 22.31
N PRO A 631 -0.44 34.50 22.70
CA PRO A 631 -0.65 35.57 21.73
C PRO A 631 0.56 35.77 20.81
N PHE A 632 1.78 35.55 21.30
CA PHE A 632 3.00 35.63 20.48
C PHE A 632 3.06 34.47 19.47
N GLU A 633 2.63 33.27 19.87
CA GLU A 633 2.53 32.12 18.94
C GLU A 633 1.47 32.33 17.85
N TYR A 634 0.29 32.86 18.19
CA TYR A 634 -0.75 33.20 17.20
C TYR A 634 -0.29 34.32 16.25
N PHE A 635 0.45 35.30 16.75
CA PHE A 635 1.02 36.37 15.93
C PHE A 635 1.99 35.81 14.86
N ILE A 636 2.92 34.94 15.24
CA ILE A 636 3.82 34.27 14.28
C ILE A 636 3.05 33.39 13.28
N MET A 637 1.98 32.70 13.73
CA MET A 637 1.11 31.92 12.84
C MET A 637 0.46 32.80 11.77
N MET A 638 -0.15 33.92 12.16
CA MET A 638 -0.78 34.87 11.22
C MET A 638 0.24 35.44 10.21
N LEU A 639 1.49 35.69 10.63
CA LEU A 639 2.56 36.08 9.72
C LEU A 639 2.88 35.00 8.67
N ILE A 640 2.88 33.72 9.04
CA ILE A 640 3.12 32.60 8.11
C ILE A 640 1.96 32.45 7.13
N VAL A 641 0.71 32.48 7.60
CA VAL A 641 -0.48 32.42 6.75
C VAL A 641 -0.49 33.58 5.77
N PHE A 642 -0.25 34.80 6.25
CA PHE A 642 -0.26 35.99 5.39
C PHE A 642 0.90 36.00 4.38
N ASN A 643 2.11 35.60 4.80
CA ASN A 643 3.25 35.42 3.89
C ASN A 643 2.96 34.35 2.80
N THR A 644 2.21 33.31 3.14
CA THR A 644 1.79 32.27 2.19
C THR A 644 0.80 32.80 1.16
N LEU A 645 -0.25 33.52 1.59
CA LEU A 645 -1.24 34.10 0.68
C LEU A 645 -0.57 35.04 -0.35
N LEU A 646 0.39 35.87 0.09
CA LEU A 646 1.19 36.73 -0.79
C LEU A 646 2.09 35.97 -1.78
N LEU A 647 2.51 34.74 -1.45
CA LEU A 647 3.24 33.88 -2.38
C LEU A 647 2.29 33.23 -3.41
N MET A 648 1.06 32.91 -3.00
CA MET A 648 0.00 32.33 -3.86
C MET A 648 -0.56 33.33 -4.88
N MET A 649 -0.59 34.63 -4.57
CA MET A 649 -1.13 35.68 -5.46
C MET A 649 -0.23 36.05 -6.65
N LYS A 650 0.87 35.32 -6.91
CA LYS A 650 1.75 35.57 -8.06
C LYS A 650 1.35 34.70 -9.25
N TYR A 651 1.28 35.30 -10.44
CA TYR A 651 1.00 34.59 -11.69
C TYR A 651 1.93 35.06 -12.83
N ASP A 652 2.02 34.26 -13.90
CA ASP A 652 2.88 34.58 -15.04
C ASP A 652 2.37 35.80 -15.82
N LYS A 653 3.29 36.59 -16.39
CA LYS A 653 2.99 37.82 -17.17
C LYS A 653 2.05 38.82 -16.47
N GLN A 654 2.04 38.84 -15.14
CA GLN A 654 1.22 39.75 -14.34
C GLN A 654 1.43 41.23 -14.70
N GLY A 655 0.34 41.98 -14.81
CA GLY A 655 0.36 43.40 -15.20
C GLY A 655 1.16 44.25 -14.21
N GLU A 656 1.79 45.32 -14.70
CA GLU A 656 2.61 46.21 -13.85
C GLU A 656 1.77 46.89 -12.76
N THR A 657 0.51 47.24 -13.06
CA THR A 657 -0.46 47.73 -12.08
C THR A 657 -0.80 46.71 -11.01
N TYR A 658 -1.07 45.44 -11.37
CA TYR A 658 -1.31 44.37 -10.40
C TYR A 658 -0.06 44.11 -9.53
N THR A 659 1.12 44.09 -10.14
CA THR A 659 2.41 44.00 -9.45
C THR A 659 2.58 45.15 -8.45
N ASN A 660 2.20 46.38 -8.83
CA ASN A 660 2.22 47.54 -7.95
C ASN A 660 1.13 47.49 -6.87
N THR A 661 -0.08 46.96 -7.11
CA THR A 661 -1.12 46.78 -6.08
C THR A 661 -0.70 45.71 -5.06
N LEU A 662 -0.15 44.58 -5.53
CA LEU A 662 0.40 43.54 -4.67
C LEU A 662 1.57 44.08 -3.84
N LYS A 663 2.39 44.98 -4.42
CA LYS A 663 3.44 45.75 -3.74
C LYS A 663 2.88 46.77 -2.73
N TYR A 664 1.76 47.44 -3.00
CA TYR A 664 1.12 48.37 -2.07
C TYR A 664 0.46 47.66 -0.88
N LEU A 665 -0.19 46.51 -1.11
CA LEU A 665 -0.64 45.62 -0.02
C LEU A 665 0.56 45.22 0.86
N ASN A 666 1.60 44.66 0.23
CA ASN A 666 2.88 44.34 0.85
C ASN A 666 3.47 45.52 1.65
N TRP A 667 3.39 46.75 1.14
CA TRP A 667 3.78 47.98 1.84
C TRP A 667 2.87 48.33 3.02
N GLY A 668 1.55 48.15 2.93
CA GLY A 668 0.62 48.39 4.03
C GLY A 668 0.88 47.46 5.22
N PHE A 669 1.13 46.17 4.94
CA PHE A 669 1.59 45.22 5.96
C PHE A 669 2.98 45.60 6.50
N THR A 670 3.91 45.98 5.62
CA THR A 670 5.22 46.51 6.04
C THR A 670 5.06 47.75 6.93
N GLY A 671 4.10 48.64 6.68
CA GLY A 671 3.79 49.81 7.51
C GLY A 671 3.29 49.43 8.90
N MET A 672 2.40 48.44 8.99
CA MET A 672 1.93 47.91 10.27
C MET A 672 3.07 47.32 11.10
N PHE A 673 3.97 46.55 10.47
CA PHE A 673 5.13 45.95 11.13
C PHE A 673 6.28 46.94 11.37
N THR A 674 6.46 47.97 10.54
CA THR A 674 7.43 49.04 10.82
C THR A 674 6.94 49.99 11.89
N VAL A 675 5.63 50.15 12.11
CA VAL A 675 5.11 50.84 13.32
C VAL A 675 5.40 50.02 14.58
N GLU A 676 5.21 48.70 14.56
CA GLU A 676 5.60 47.82 15.67
C GLU A 676 7.13 47.82 15.90
N CYS A 677 7.91 47.85 14.82
CA CYS A 677 9.37 47.91 14.86
C CYS A 677 9.86 49.30 15.31
N LEU A 678 9.22 50.39 14.87
CA LEU A 678 9.48 51.77 15.32
C LEU A 678 9.14 51.92 16.80
N LEU A 679 8.06 51.32 17.31
CA LEU A 679 7.78 51.28 18.75
C LEU A 679 8.89 50.57 19.55
N LYS A 680 9.63 49.63 18.94
CA LYS A 680 10.79 48.95 19.54
C LYS A 680 12.13 49.66 19.29
N ILE A 681 12.24 50.42 18.20
CA ILE A 681 13.46 51.15 17.77
C ILE A 681 13.47 52.59 18.30
N ILE A 682 12.34 53.21 18.61
CA ILE A 682 12.27 54.47 19.36
C ILE A 682 12.84 54.28 20.79
N ALA A 683 12.93 53.05 21.28
CA ALA A 683 13.68 52.72 22.49
C ALA A 683 15.23 52.70 22.30
N PHE A 684 15.75 52.68 21.07
CA PHE A 684 17.17 52.71 20.72
C PHE A 684 17.41 53.41 19.35
N GLY A 685 17.67 54.73 19.39
CA GLY A 685 17.56 55.66 18.26
C GLY A 685 18.46 55.44 17.02
N VAL A 686 18.12 56.15 15.92
CA VAL A 686 18.52 55.86 14.52
C VAL A 686 18.99 57.10 13.74
N ARG A 687 19.88 56.90 12.74
CA ARG A 687 20.15 57.75 11.55
C ARG A 687 20.70 56.88 10.39
N TYR A 688 20.66 57.21 9.08
CA TYR A 688 19.72 57.95 8.21
C TYR A 688 20.33 57.98 6.76
N HIS A 689 19.64 57.58 5.66
CA HIS A 689 19.73 58.11 4.25
C HIS A 689 19.17 57.19 3.12
N GLU A 690 19.20 57.69 1.88
CA GLU A 690 18.29 57.46 0.71
C GLU A 690 19.01 57.07 -0.62
N SER A 691 18.36 56.69 -1.75
CA SER A 691 16.95 56.24 -2.01
C SER A 691 16.80 55.08 -3.07
N PRO A 692 16.44 55.21 -4.39
CA PRO A 692 15.86 54.06 -5.15
C PRO A 692 16.73 53.51 -6.33
N PRO A 693 16.45 52.30 -6.87
CA PRO A 693 15.28 52.01 -7.72
C PRO A 693 14.37 50.89 -7.19
N LEU A 694 13.06 50.98 -7.47
CA LEU A 694 12.05 50.71 -6.42
C LEU A 694 11.16 49.47 -6.62
N LEU A 695 11.44 48.51 -7.52
CA LEU A 695 10.48 47.42 -7.84
C LEU A 695 10.98 46.00 -7.57
N SER A 696 12.14 45.60 -8.12
CA SER A 696 12.77 44.30 -7.79
C SER A 696 13.23 44.23 -6.34
N ASP A 697 13.79 45.32 -5.87
CA ASP A 697 14.56 45.39 -4.62
C ASP A 697 13.64 45.45 -3.39
N ILE A 698 12.36 45.80 -3.57
CA ILE A 698 11.36 45.82 -2.49
C ILE A 698 10.83 44.42 -2.17
N LEU A 699 10.53 43.62 -3.19
CA LEU A 699 10.14 42.23 -2.97
C LEU A 699 11.31 41.43 -2.36
N ALA A 700 12.55 41.80 -2.71
CA ALA A 700 13.77 41.24 -2.15
C ALA A 700 13.94 41.67 -0.67
N ALA A 701 13.89 42.99 -0.38
CA ALA A 701 13.90 43.56 0.96
C ALA A 701 12.81 42.99 1.89
N MET A 702 11.63 42.63 1.37
CA MET A 702 10.60 41.95 2.17
C MET A 702 10.92 40.48 2.48
N ASN A 703 11.55 39.76 1.55
CA ASN A 703 12.02 38.41 1.86
C ASN A 703 13.18 38.46 2.86
N ILE A 704 14.05 39.48 2.79
CA ILE A 704 15.00 39.80 3.86
C ILE A 704 14.26 40.14 5.16
N LEU A 705 13.22 40.99 5.16
CA LEU A 705 12.48 41.38 6.36
C LEU A 705 11.82 40.18 7.05
N PHE A 706 11.11 39.32 6.32
CA PHE A 706 10.55 38.09 6.90
C PHE A 706 11.67 37.17 7.41
N THR A 707 12.76 37.00 6.67
CA THR A 707 13.93 36.21 7.11
C THR A 707 14.54 36.80 8.38
N PHE A 708 14.58 38.13 8.50
CA PHE A 708 15.05 38.86 9.67
C PHE A 708 14.09 38.74 10.86
N LEU A 709 12.76 38.72 10.65
CA LEU A 709 11.79 38.45 11.70
C LEU A 709 11.92 37.02 12.24
N PHE A 710 12.06 36.01 11.37
CA PHE A 710 12.30 34.63 11.78
C PHE A 710 13.70 34.44 12.40
N LEU A 711 14.70 35.21 11.98
CA LEU A 711 16.01 35.28 12.64
C LEU A 711 15.89 35.89 14.04
N CYS A 712 15.16 37.00 14.20
CA CYS A 712 14.89 37.62 15.50
C CYS A 712 14.13 36.65 16.43
N GLU A 713 13.11 35.95 15.93
CA GLU A 713 12.41 34.88 16.66
C GLU A 713 13.41 33.80 17.14
N THR A 714 14.27 33.33 16.26
CA THR A 714 15.28 32.30 16.53
C THR A 714 16.33 32.77 17.53
N VAL A 715 16.80 34.01 17.42
CA VAL A 715 17.74 34.65 18.36
C VAL A 715 17.10 34.86 19.72
N LEU A 716 15.84 35.30 19.78
CA LEU A 716 15.09 35.44 21.03
C LEU A 716 14.87 34.08 21.70
N LYS A 717 14.52 33.03 20.95
CA LYS A 717 14.45 31.64 21.44
C LYS A 717 15.81 31.14 21.94
N LEU A 718 16.90 31.40 21.22
CA LEU A 718 18.28 31.04 21.64
C LEU A 718 18.71 31.76 22.93
N ILE A 719 18.37 33.04 23.10
CA ILE A 719 18.64 33.80 24.33
C ILE A 719 17.76 33.31 25.48
N ALA A 720 16.47 33.06 25.21
CA ALA A 720 15.49 32.62 26.20
C ALA A 720 15.83 31.22 26.74
N PHE A 721 16.00 30.21 25.89
CA PHE A 721 16.26 28.82 26.30
C PHE A 721 17.75 28.53 26.53
N GLY A 722 18.66 29.24 25.86
CA GLY A 722 20.08 28.91 25.81
C GLY A 722 20.40 27.81 24.79
N ILE A 723 21.61 27.84 24.23
CA ILE A 723 22.04 26.99 23.08
C ILE A 723 21.71 25.50 23.30
N LYS A 724 22.09 24.93 24.46
CA LYS A 724 21.89 23.50 24.74
C LYS A 724 20.42 23.08 24.79
N ASN A 725 19.53 23.92 25.31
CA ASN A 725 18.10 23.59 25.44
C ASN A 725 17.31 23.97 24.19
N PHE A 726 17.78 24.94 23.39
CA PHE A 726 17.20 25.26 22.09
C PHE A 726 17.26 24.06 21.12
N PHE A 727 18.43 23.41 21.00
CA PHE A 727 18.62 22.25 20.11
C PHE A 727 18.09 20.91 20.66
N LYS A 728 17.53 20.86 21.88
CA LYS A 728 16.79 19.67 22.36
C LYS A 728 15.45 19.48 21.65
N ASP A 729 14.81 20.57 21.22
CA ASP A 729 13.52 20.54 20.51
C ASP A 729 13.77 20.38 18.99
N PRO A 730 13.27 19.30 18.36
CA PRO A 730 13.36 19.11 16.91
C PRO A 730 12.71 20.25 16.10
N TRP A 731 11.64 20.86 16.61
CA TRP A 731 10.97 21.97 15.92
C TRP A 731 11.80 23.25 15.94
N ASN A 732 12.50 23.55 17.04
CA ASN A 732 13.44 24.67 17.10
C ASN A 732 14.68 24.41 16.22
N THR A 733 15.10 23.15 16.09
CA THR A 733 16.18 22.76 15.17
C THR A 733 15.76 22.93 13.70
N PHE A 734 14.53 22.57 13.35
CA PHE A 734 13.93 22.83 12.03
C PHE A 734 13.76 24.35 11.78
N ASP A 735 13.28 25.11 12.77
CA ASP A 735 13.20 26.58 12.71
C ASP A 735 14.58 27.18 12.36
N PHE A 736 15.65 26.73 13.03
CA PHE A 736 17.01 27.17 12.78
C PHE A 736 17.52 26.82 11.36
N ILE A 737 17.26 25.60 10.89
CA ILE A 737 17.61 25.17 9.52
C ILE A 737 16.86 25.99 8.46
N THR A 738 15.55 26.22 8.63
CA THR A 738 14.77 27.04 7.68
C THR A 738 15.21 28.50 7.67
N VAL A 739 15.63 29.05 8.81
CA VAL A 739 16.21 30.40 8.90
C VAL A 739 17.57 30.47 8.21
N ILE A 740 18.48 29.52 8.44
CA ILE A 740 19.77 29.47 7.73
C ILE A 740 19.56 29.31 6.21
N GLY A 741 18.71 28.38 5.78
CA GLY A 741 18.39 28.19 4.36
C GLY A 741 17.80 29.44 3.72
N SER A 742 16.97 30.19 4.47
CA SER A 742 16.42 31.48 4.05
C SER A 742 17.48 32.60 3.97
N ILE A 743 18.45 32.62 4.87
CA ILE A 743 19.57 33.58 4.84
C ILE A 743 20.48 33.27 3.64
N ILE A 744 20.79 32.00 3.38
CA ILE A 744 21.56 31.57 2.20
C ILE A 744 20.83 31.94 0.91
N ASP A 745 19.52 31.68 0.83
CA ASP A 745 18.67 32.09 -0.29
C ASP A 745 18.70 33.62 -0.51
N ALA A 746 18.50 34.41 0.54
CA ALA A 746 18.60 35.87 0.47
C ALA A 746 20.00 36.34 0.03
N MET A 747 21.06 35.76 0.58
CA MET A 747 22.44 36.08 0.19
C MET A 747 22.71 35.77 -1.29
N VAL A 748 22.35 34.58 -1.76
CA VAL A 748 22.59 34.14 -3.14
C VAL A 748 21.75 34.93 -4.16
N VAL A 749 20.48 35.21 -3.85
CA VAL A 749 19.56 35.89 -4.77
C VAL A 749 19.76 37.40 -4.81
N GLU A 750 20.17 38.02 -3.70
CA GLU A 750 20.19 39.48 -3.55
C GLU A 750 21.60 40.08 -3.69
N PHE A 751 22.61 39.51 -3.02
CA PHE A 751 24.01 39.91 -3.23
C PHE A 751 24.59 39.37 -4.55
N GLY A 752 24.01 38.32 -5.13
CA GLY A 752 24.41 37.80 -6.45
C GLY A 752 24.13 38.73 -7.64
N LYS A 753 23.37 39.82 -7.42
CA LYS A 753 22.92 40.78 -8.44
C LYS A 753 23.66 42.13 -8.45
N LYS A 754 24.37 42.50 -7.37
CA LYS A 754 25.17 43.74 -7.33
C LYS A 754 26.62 43.38 -7.59
N ASP A 755 27.21 43.96 -8.64
CA ASP A 755 28.55 43.64 -9.10
C ASP A 755 29.61 43.97 -8.05
N VAL A 756 30.26 42.92 -7.52
CA VAL A 756 31.54 42.97 -6.81
C VAL A 756 32.34 41.72 -7.21
N GLU A 757 33.66 41.85 -7.31
CA GLU A 757 34.61 40.85 -7.81
C GLU A 757 34.70 39.56 -6.96
N ILE A 758 33.69 38.69 -7.03
CA ILE A 758 33.77 37.32 -6.48
C ILE A 758 33.34 36.29 -7.55
N SER A 759 33.94 36.41 -8.73
CA SER A 759 33.68 35.53 -9.89
C SER A 759 33.93 34.05 -9.56
N ALA A 760 34.96 33.74 -8.76
CA ALA A 760 35.30 32.37 -8.36
C ALA A 760 34.23 31.71 -7.47
N PHE A 761 33.68 32.42 -6.46
CA PHE A 761 32.62 31.88 -5.62
C PHE A 761 31.29 31.78 -6.35
N LYS A 762 30.92 32.82 -7.14
CA LYS A 762 29.70 32.78 -7.97
C LYS A 762 29.74 31.62 -8.96
N LYS A 763 30.88 31.42 -9.65
CA LYS A 763 31.10 30.28 -10.54
C LYS A 763 31.07 28.94 -9.80
N TRP A 764 31.79 28.80 -8.68
CA TRP A 764 31.79 27.57 -7.88
C TRP A 764 30.41 27.19 -7.33
N VAL A 765 29.61 28.16 -6.86
CA VAL A 765 28.23 27.94 -6.41
C VAL A 765 27.31 27.59 -7.58
N GLN A 766 27.44 28.26 -8.73
CA GLN A 766 26.55 28.06 -9.87
C GLN A 766 26.88 26.77 -10.66
N GLU A 767 28.12 26.26 -10.56
CA GLU A 767 28.56 24.99 -11.16
C GLU A 767 28.39 23.78 -10.21
N ASN A 768 28.50 23.96 -8.88
CA ASN A 768 28.46 22.84 -7.92
C ASN A 768 27.29 22.83 -6.94
N PHE A 769 26.54 23.93 -6.78
CA PHE A 769 25.39 24.00 -5.88
C PHE A 769 24.07 24.04 -6.64
N ILE A 770 23.03 23.53 -5.97
CA ILE A 770 21.72 23.21 -6.54
C ILE A 770 21.09 24.45 -7.20
N ASN A 771 20.44 24.26 -8.35
CA ASN A 771 19.59 25.22 -9.06
C ASN A 771 18.92 26.21 -8.08
N VAL A 772 19.08 27.52 -8.32
CA VAL A 772 18.59 28.61 -7.45
C VAL A 772 17.09 28.48 -7.10
N GLY A 773 16.30 27.79 -7.92
CA GLY A 773 14.92 27.40 -7.58
C GLY A 773 14.77 26.58 -6.29
N PHE A 774 15.75 25.73 -5.94
CA PHE A 774 15.73 24.90 -4.73
C PHE A 774 15.85 25.74 -3.45
N LEU A 775 16.68 26.79 -3.45
CA LEU A 775 16.82 27.67 -2.28
C LEU A 775 15.51 28.41 -1.95
N ARG A 776 14.68 28.69 -2.97
CA ARG A 776 13.34 29.27 -2.78
C ARG A 776 12.39 28.35 -2.01
N LEU A 777 12.62 27.03 -1.99
CA LEU A 777 11.80 26.09 -1.22
C LEU A 777 11.88 26.35 0.30
N PHE A 778 12.98 26.92 0.81
CA PHE A 778 13.07 27.30 2.23
C PHE A 778 12.06 28.39 2.63
N ARG A 779 11.52 29.16 1.67
CA ARG A 779 10.42 30.11 1.92
C ARG A 779 9.10 29.36 2.13
N ALA A 780 8.81 28.38 1.27
CA ALA A 780 7.61 27.52 1.39
C ALA A 780 7.68 26.60 2.63
N ALA A 781 8.87 26.11 2.99
CA ALA A 781 9.09 25.29 4.18
C ALA A 781 8.67 25.96 5.50
N ARG A 782 8.51 27.30 5.52
CA ARG A 782 7.97 28.04 6.67
C ARG A 782 6.52 27.68 6.96
N LEU A 783 5.74 27.26 5.96
CA LEU A 783 4.35 26.82 6.13
C LEU A 783 4.25 25.56 7.00
N ILE A 784 5.27 24.70 6.96
CA ILE A 784 5.37 23.48 7.80
C ILE A 784 5.32 23.84 9.30
N LYS A 785 5.72 25.06 9.69
CA LYS A 785 5.59 25.55 11.08
C LYS A 785 4.14 25.62 11.57
N LEU A 786 3.13 25.75 10.70
CA LEU A 786 1.71 25.72 11.09
C LEU A 786 1.33 24.38 11.74
N LEU A 787 1.98 23.29 11.33
CA LEU A 787 1.79 21.96 11.91
C LEU A 787 2.19 21.89 13.39
N ARG A 788 3.02 22.82 13.89
CA ARG A 788 3.43 22.89 15.30
C ARG A 788 2.24 23.10 16.25
N GLN A 789 1.20 23.83 15.82
CA GLN A 789 0.07 24.23 16.65
C GLN A 789 -1.13 23.27 16.59
N GLY A 790 -1.36 22.62 15.44
CA GLY A 790 -2.47 21.68 15.27
C GLY A 790 -2.22 20.36 16.01
N TYR A 791 -2.53 20.28 17.31
CA TYR A 791 -2.30 19.10 18.15
C TYR A 791 -2.79 17.80 17.50
N THR A 792 -4.04 17.78 17.01
CA THR A 792 -4.64 16.65 16.28
C THR A 792 -3.87 16.29 15.00
N ILE A 793 -3.43 17.29 14.24
CA ILE A 793 -2.65 17.09 13.01
C ILE A 793 -1.27 16.52 13.33
N ARG A 794 -0.62 16.96 14.42
CA ARG A 794 0.65 16.38 14.86
C ARG A 794 0.50 14.93 15.30
N ILE A 795 -0.57 14.59 16.00
CA ILE A 795 -0.84 13.19 16.38
C ILE A 795 -1.01 12.35 15.11
N LEU A 796 -1.86 12.79 14.17
CA LEU A 796 -2.09 12.09 12.91
C LEU A 796 -0.80 11.93 12.07
N LEU A 797 0.02 12.97 11.98
CA LEU A 797 1.32 12.90 11.31
C LEU A 797 2.32 12.03 12.06
N TRP A 798 2.29 12.02 13.40
CA TRP A 798 3.18 11.21 14.21
C TRP A 798 2.82 9.72 14.15
N THR A 799 1.53 9.36 14.20
CA THR A 799 1.08 7.98 14.02
C THR A 799 1.37 7.49 12.60
N PHE A 800 1.12 8.32 11.59
CA PHE A 800 1.56 8.04 10.21
C PHE A 800 3.09 7.83 10.12
N VAL A 801 3.90 8.65 10.79
CA VAL A 801 5.35 8.45 10.86
C VAL A 801 5.76 7.22 11.67
N GLN A 802 4.99 6.81 12.69
CA GLN A 802 5.23 5.54 13.39
C GLN A 802 4.99 4.34 12.46
N SER A 803 3.96 4.37 11.62
CA SER A 803 3.68 3.29 10.66
C SER A 803 4.89 2.96 9.78
N PHE A 804 5.64 3.98 9.32
CA PHE A 804 6.85 3.80 8.52
C PHE A 804 8.01 3.06 9.23
N LYS A 805 7.91 2.71 10.51
CA LYS A 805 8.96 1.92 11.20
C LYS A 805 8.98 0.45 10.79
N ALA A 806 7.84 -0.13 10.42
CA ALA A 806 7.72 -1.53 9.98
C ALA A 806 7.92 -1.70 8.47
N LEU A 807 7.43 -0.74 7.69
CA LEU A 807 7.43 -0.76 6.21
C LEU A 807 8.78 -0.84 5.47
N PRO A 808 9.97 -0.48 6.01
CA PRO A 808 11.19 -0.43 5.20
C PRO A 808 11.57 -1.76 4.56
N TYR A 809 11.18 -2.89 5.16
CA TYR A 809 11.43 -4.22 4.61
C TYR A 809 10.49 -4.55 3.45
N VAL A 810 9.21 -4.16 3.52
CA VAL A 810 8.25 -4.31 2.41
C VAL A 810 8.61 -3.41 1.24
N CYS A 811 8.93 -2.13 1.52
CA CYS A 811 9.44 -1.19 0.51
C CYS A 811 10.74 -1.68 -0.15
N LEU A 812 11.61 -2.37 0.60
CA LEU A 812 12.83 -2.98 0.05
C LEU A 812 12.53 -4.18 -0.86
N LEU A 813 11.49 -4.97 -0.58
CA LEU A 813 11.02 -6.02 -1.49
C LEU A 813 10.43 -5.45 -2.78
N ILE A 814 9.63 -4.38 -2.70
CA ILE A 814 9.09 -3.68 -3.89
C ILE A 814 10.25 -3.08 -4.72
N ALA A 815 11.18 -2.37 -4.08
CA ALA A 815 12.38 -1.83 -4.74
C ALA A 815 13.23 -2.94 -5.38
N MET A 816 13.25 -4.13 -4.78
CA MET A 816 13.93 -5.30 -5.32
C MET A 816 13.20 -5.93 -6.52
N LEU A 817 11.86 -6.01 -6.50
CA LEU A 817 11.05 -6.41 -7.66
C LEU A 817 11.34 -5.47 -8.84
N PHE A 818 11.28 -4.16 -8.60
CA PHE A 818 11.56 -3.12 -9.58
C PHE A 818 12.99 -3.23 -10.14
N PHE A 819 13.98 -3.49 -9.28
CA PHE A 819 15.36 -3.72 -9.71
C PHE A 819 15.51 -4.94 -10.63
N ILE A 820 14.83 -6.05 -10.30
CA ILE A 820 14.86 -7.27 -11.12
C ILE A 820 14.21 -7.00 -12.48
N TYR A 821 12.99 -6.48 -12.50
CA TYR A 821 12.27 -6.21 -13.74
C TYR A 821 12.99 -5.16 -14.59
N ALA A 822 13.53 -4.08 -14.02
CA ALA A 822 14.27 -3.06 -14.78
C ALA A 822 15.46 -3.66 -15.55
N ILE A 823 16.20 -4.59 -14.94
CA ILE A 823 17.33 -5.28 -15.61
C ILE A 823 16.85 -6.25 -16.69
N ILE A 824 15.75 -6.99 -16.45
CA ILE A 824 15.14 -7.86 -17.46
C ILE A 824 14.67 -7.00 -18.66
N GLY A 825 13.92 -5.93 -18.41
CA GLY A 825 13.42 -5.00 -19.43
C GLY A 825 14.54 -4.33 -20.23
N MET A 826 15.62 -3.88 -19.58
CA MET A 826 16.83 -3.40 -20.28
C MET A 826 17.40 -4.47 -21.22
N GLN A 827 17.50 -5.72 -20.77
CA GLN A 827 18.16 -6.78 -21.53
C GLN A 827 17.31 -7.31 -22.70
N VAL A 828 15.97 -7.22 -22.62
CA VAL A 828 15.03 -7.68 -23.65
C VAL A 828 14.61 -6.53 -24.58
N PHE A 829 14.20 -5.38 -24.03
CA PHE A 829 13.57 -4.27 -24.76
C PHE A 829 14.50 -3.06 -24.99
N GLY A 830 15.70 -3.02 -24.39
CA GLY A 830 16.62 -1.87 -24.50
C GLY A 830 17.17 -1.58 -25.91
N ASN A 831 16.85 -2.41 -26.91
CA ASN A 831 17.27 -2.27 -28.31
C ASN A 831 16.19 -1.66 -29.24
N ILE A 832 15.00 -1.36 -28.72
CA ILE A 832 13.90 -0.77 -29.49
C ILE A 832 14.24 0.71 -29.80
N ALA A 833 13.94 1.17 -31.02
CA ALA A 833 14.14 2.56 -31.39
C ALA A 833 13.27 3.51 -30.55
N GLU A 834 13.73 4.75 -30.35
CA GLU A 834 12.93 5.78 -29.67
C GLU A 834 12.15 6.58 -30.72
N ASN A 835 10.82 6.50 -30.71
CA ASN A 835 9.94 7.27 -31.60
C ASN A 835 9.21 8.37 -30.80
N PRO A 836 9.10 9.62 -31.29
CA PRO A 836 8.38 10.68 -30.57
C PRO A 836 6.88 10.40 -30.38
N THR A 837 6.27 9.67 -31.31
CA THR A 837 4.83 9.40 -31.41
C THR A 837 4.40 8.06 -30.80
N GLU A 838 5.32 7.15 -30.50
CA GLU A 838 5.00 5.89 -29.81
C GLU A 838 5.21 5.99 -28.29
N SER A 839 4.66 5.03 -27.53
CA SER A 839 4.84 4.97 -26.08
C SER A 839 6.30 4.73 -25.64
N ILE A 840 7.16 4.26 -26.54
CA ILE A 840 8.61 4.13 -26.32
C ILE A 840 9.34 5.30 -26.97
N ASN A 841 9.73 6.27 -26.14
CA ASN A 841 10.30 7.55 -26.56
C ASN A 841 11.50 7.96 -25.69
N ARG A 842 12.06 9.14 -25.94
CA ARG A 842 13.23 9.67 -25.20
C ARG A 842 13.07 9.70 -23.67
N HIS A 843 11.86 9.85 -23.17
CA HIS A 843 11.56 9.94 -21.74
C HIS A 843 11.13 8.59 -21.15
N ASN A 844 10.45 7.77 -21.94
CA ASN A 844 9.91 6.47 -21.53
C ASN A 844 10.57 5.32 -22.31
N ASN A 845 11.65 4.73 -21.80
CA ASN A 845 12.33 3.61 -22.47
C ASN A 845 13.23 2.76 -21.56
N PHE A 846 13.69 1.63 -22.09
CA PHE A 846 14.56 0.66 -21.41
C PHE A 846 16.07 0.80 -21.72
N ARG A 847 16.56 1.92 -22.29
CA ARG A 847 18.01 2.07 -22.60
C ARG A 847 18.91 2.16 -21.38
N ASN A 848 18.40 2.63 -20.25
CA ASN A 848 19.19 2.84 -19.03
C ASN A 848 18.39 2.38 -17.80
N PHE A 849 19.08 1.88 -16.79
CA PHE A 849 18.49 1.36 -15.55
C PHE A 849 17.51 2.34 -14.91
N MET A 850 17.89 3.62 -14.78
CA MET A 850 17.01 4.62 -14.19
C MET A 850 15.79 4.97 -15.07
N LYS A 851 15.91 4.90 -16.40
CA LYS A 851 14.75 5.09 -17.29
C LYS A 851 13.80 3.89 -17.22
N GLY A 852 14.34 2.67 -17.25
CA GLY A 852 13.56 1.43 -17.07
C GLY A 852 12.89 1.36 -15.69
N LEU A 853 13.55 1.87 -14.65
CA LEU A 853 12.98 2.02 -13.31
C LEU A 853 11.81 3.02 -13.28
N MET A 854 11.96 4.18 -13.93
CA MET A 854 10.88 5.18 -14.03
C MET A 854 9.71 4.69 -14.89
N LEU A 855 9.96 3.97 -15.98
CA LEU A 855 8.93 3.32 -16.80
C LEU A 855 8.17 2.26 -15.98
N LEU A 856 8.88 1.44 -15.20
CA LEU A 856 8.23 0.48 -14.31
C LEU A 856 7.49 1.15 -13.14
N PHE A 857 7.96 2.28 -12.64
CA PHE A 857 7.21 3.08 -11.67
C PHE A 857 5.91 3.62 -12.27
N ARG A 858 5.94 4.12 -13.51
CA ARG A 858 4.75 4.52 -14.28
C ARG A 858 3.78 3.34 -14.46
N CYS A 859 4.26 2.15 -14.84
CA CYS A 859 3.41 0.96 -14.92
C CYS A 859 2.85 0.54 -13.55
N ALA A 860 3.60 0.72 -12.46
CA ALA A 860 3.16 0.40 -11.10
C ALA A 860 2.07 1.36 -10.57
N THR A 861 1.96 2.56 -11.12
CA THR A 861 0.84 3.49 -10.88
C THR A 861 -0.36 3.24 -11.80
N GLY A 862 -0.31 2.25 -12.69
CA GLY A 862 -1.29 2.02 -13.77
C GLY A 862 -0.91 2.71 -15.08
N GLU A 863 -0.60 4.00 -14.99
CA GLU A 863 -0.56 4.96 -16.12
C GLU A 863 -0.04 4.43 -17.49
N ASN A 864 -0.97 4.10 -18.38
CA ASN A 864 -0.79 3.69 -19.77
C ASN A 864 0.13 2.47 -19.97
N TRP A 865 0.20 1.57 -18.98
CA TRP A 865 0.94 0.31 -19.10
C TRP A 865 0.56 -0.56 -20.33
N PRO A 866 -0.72 -0.61 -20.81
CA PRO A 866 -1.08 -1.48 -21.92
C PRO A 866 -0.46 -1.04 -23.25
N SER A 867 -0.36 0.27 -23.51
CA SER A 867 0.28 0.79 -24.74
C SER A 867 1.80 0.62 -24.73
N ILE A 868 2.42 0.72 -23.55
CA ILE A 868 3.85 0.46 -23.36
C ILE A 868 4.15 -1.02 -23.66
N MET A 869 3.31 -1.94 -23.17
CA MET A 869 3.40 -3.37 -23.49
C MET A 869 3.31 -3.62 -25.00
N LEU A 870 2.30 -3.07 -25.68
CA LEU A 870 2.09 -3.22 -27.13
C LEU A 870 3.23 -2.62 -27.97
N SER A 871 3.92 -1.60 -27.45
CA SER A 871 5.12 -1.01 -28.05
C SER A 871 6.39 -1.85 -27.84
N CYS A 872 6.33 -2.91 -27.02
CA CYS A 872 7.44 -3.85 -26.77
C CYS A 872 7.30 -5.22 -27.49
N VAL A 873 6.16 -5.45 -28.16
CA VAL A 873 5.85 -6.65 -28.96
C VAL A 873 6.81 -6.77 -30.16
N GLU A 874 6.92 -7.97 -30.73
CA GLU A 874 7.74 -8.26 -31.91
C GLU A 874 7.35 -7.40 -33.14
N GLY A 875 8.33 -7.05 -33.98
CA GLY A 875 8.12 -6.32 -35.24
C GLY A 875 8.43 -4.82 -35.19
N ARG A 876 8.86 -4.28 -34.04
CA ARG A 876 9.20 -2.86 -33.85
C ARG A 876 10.55 -2.50 -34.49
N PRO A 877 10.79 -1.25 -34.94
CA PRO A 877 12.09 -0.84 -35.45
C PRO A 877 13.20 -0.99 -34.38
N CYS A 878 14.35 -1.56 -34.77
CA CYS A 878 15.55 -1.57 -33.93
C CYS A 878 16.27 -0.21 -33.93
N ASP A 879 16.96 0.11 -32.83
CA ASP A 879 17.91 1.20 -32.78
C ASP A 879 19.08 1.00 -33.78
N PRO A 880 19.39 1.98 -34.66
CA PRO A 880 20.56 1.94 -35.54
C PRO A 880 21.89 1.65 -34.83
N GLU A 881 22.06 2.09 -33.58
CA GLU A 881 23.29 1.84 -32.80
C GLU A 881 23.45 0.38 -32.34
N SER A 882 22.37 -0.42 -32.37
CA SER A 882 22.38 -1.81 -31.89
C SER A 882 23.15 -2.79 -32.79
N GLY A 883 23.41 -2.41 -34.05
CA GLY A 883 24.19 -3.22 -35.00
C GLY A 883 23.59 -4.59 -35.36
N LYS A 884 22.29 -4.80 -35.12
CA LYS A 884 21.56 -6.02 -35.50
C LYS A 884 21.32 -6.07 -37.01
N SER A 885 21.39 -7.27 -37.59
CA SER A 885 21.17 -7.50 -39.03
C SER A 885 19.69 -7.63 -39.43
N GLY A 886 18.77 -7.69 -38.47
CA GLY A 886 17.34 -7.63 -38.70
C GLY A 886 16.81 -6.26 -38.28
N ASN A 887 15.98 -5.65 -39.12
CA ASN A 887 15.38 -4.33 -38.84
C ASN A 887 14.32 -4.39 -37.72
N THR A 888 13.92 -5.59 -37.28
CA THR A 888 12.87 -5.84 -36.30
C THR A 888 13.41 -6.22 -34.92
N CYS A 889 12.84 -5.59 -33.91
CA CYS A 889 13.10 -5.71 -32.48
C CYS A 889 11.76 -5.92 -31.72
N GLY A 890 11.84 -6.04 -30.39
CA GLY A 890 10.70 -6.42 -29.55
C GLY A 890 10.57 -7.93 -29.37
N SER A 891 9.63 -8.36 -28.53
CA SER A 891 9.38 -9.78 -28.29
C SER A 891 8.00 -10.00 -27.67
N ASN A 892 7.34 -11.09 -28.05
CA ASN A 892 6.05 -11.51 -27.47
C ASN A 892 6.16 -11.90 -25.97
N LEU A 893 7.39 -12.00 -25.43
CA LEU A 893 7.63 -12.03 -23.98
C LEU A 893 7.08 -10.78 -23.26
N ALA A 894 6.85 -9.66 -23.97
CA ALA A 894 6.25 -8.45 -23.43
C ALA A 894 4.93 -8.72 -22.70
N TYR A 895 4.03 -9.53 -23.26
CA TYR A 895 2.75 -9.85 -22.63
C TYR A 895 2.95 -10.46 -21.23
N ALA A 896 3.76 -11.53 -21.13
CA ALA A 896 4.05 -12.18 -19.85
C ALA A 896 4.83 -11.26 -18.88
N TYR A 897 5.76 -10.45 -19.40
CA TYR A 897 6.56 -9.52 -18.60
C TYR A 897 5.70 -8.44 -17.94
N PHE A 898 4.85 -7.75 -18.70
CA PHE A 898 4.01 -6.68 -18.15
C PHE A 898 2.87 -7.22 -17.28
N VAL A 899 2.17 -8.28 -17.71
CA VAL A 899 1.09 -8.89 -16.90
C VAL A 899 1.63 -9.43 -15.57
N SER A 900 2.79 -10.11 -15.56
CA SER A 900 3.39 -10.56 -14.30
C SER A 900 3.90 -9.42 -13.44
N PHE A 901 4.45 -8.34 -14.03
CA PHE A 901 4.88 -7.16 -13.28
C PHE A 901 3.69 -6.50 -12.57
N ILE A 902 2.59 -6.23 -13.30
CA ILE A 902 1.38 -5.63 -12.73
C ILE A 902 0.82 -6.53 -11.62
N PHE A 903 0.72 -7.85 -11.84
CA PHE A 903 0.25 -8.78 -10.82
C PHE A 903 1.10 -8.75 -9.55
N PHE A 904 2.43 -8.94 -9.65
CA PHE A 904 3.30 -8.97 -8.47
C PHE A 904 3.42 -7.59 -7.80
N CYS A 905 3.39 -6.50 -8.56
CA CYS A 905 3.43 -5.15 -8.02
C CYS A 905 2.15 -4.86 -7.22
N SER A 906 0.97 -5.09 -7.81
CA SER A 906 -0.31 -4.91 -7.12
C SER A 906 -0.45 -5.82 -5.90
N PHE A 907 0.02 -7.07 -5.98
CA PHE A 907 0.06 -7.97 -4.83
C PHE A 907 0.96 -7.44 -3.69
N LEU A 908 2.19 -6.99 -3.99
CA LEU A 908 3.07 -6.42 -2.96
C LEU A 908 2.55 -5.08 -2.39
N MET A 909 1.93 -4.25 -3.22
CA MET A 909 1.30 -2.99 -2.79
C MET A 909 0.07 -3.23 -1.90
N LEU A 910 -0.74 -4.24 -2.20
CA LEU A 910 -1.87 -4.66 -1.38
C LEU A 910 -1.36 -5.18 -0.01
N ASN A 911 -0.35 -6.05 0.00
CA ASN A 911 0.26 -6.52 1.25
C ASN A 911 0.93 -5.39 2.06
N LEU A 912 1.52 -4.38 1.40
CA LEU A 912 2.01 -3.17 2.08
C LEU A 912 0.87 -2.42 2.76
N PHE A 913 -0.26 -2.21 2.07
CA PHE A 913 -1.41 -1.51 2.61
C PHE A 913 -2.08 -2.27 3.77
N VAL A 914 -2.21 -3.59 3.65
CA VAL A 914 -2.70 -4.46 4.74
C VAL A 914 -1.76 -4.41 5.94
N ALA A 915 -0.44 -4.51 5.76
CA ALA A 915 0.52 -4.36 6.84
C ALA A 915 0.42 -2.99 7.54
N VAL A 916 0.26 -1.88 6.78
CA VAL A 916 0.02 -0.54 7.34
C VAL A 916 -1.27 -0.51 8.15
N ILE A 917 -2.37 -1.08 7.65
CA ILE A 917 -3.64 -1.14 8.38
C ILE A 917 -3.47 -1.93 9.66
N MET A 918 -2.88 -3.13 9.60
CA MET A 918 -2.69 -4.01 10.76
C MET A 918 -1.83 -3.35 11.84
N ASP A 919 -0.70 -2.73 11.48
CA ASP A 919 0.17 -2.00 12.43
C ASP A 919 -0.53 -0.79 13.09
N ASN A 920 -1.62 -0.29 12.51
CA ASN A 920 -2.40 0.85 13.03
C ASN A 920 -3.82 0.45 13.47
N PHE A 921 -4.20 -0.83 13.38
CA PHE A 921 -5.59 -1.26 13.55
C PHE A 921 -6.08 -0.93 14.95
N ASP A 922 -5.27 -1.25 15.97
CA ASP A 922 -5.55 -0.92 17.37
C ASP A 922 -5.60 0.59 17.64
N TYR A 923 -4.93 1.41 16.83
CA TYR A 923 -5.06 2.88 16.94
C TYR A 923 -6.37 3.38 16.31
N LEU A 924 -6.81 2.75 15.22
CA LEU A 924 -8.01 3.11 14.47
C LEU A 924 -9.30 2.62 15.14
N THR A 925 -9.26 1.50 15.87
CA THR A 925 -10.41 0.91 16.58
C THR A 925 -10.48 1.27 18.06
N ARG A 926 -9.46 1.95 18.62
CA ARG A 926 -9.50 2.46 20.00
C ARG A 926 -10.57 3.53 20.16
N ASP A 927 -11.59 3.22 20.97
CA ASP A 927 -12.50 4.22 21.52
C ASP A 927 -11.70 5.32 22.23
N SER A 928 -12.04 6.58 21.95
CA SER A 928 -11.40 7.75 22.58
C SER A 928 -11.63 7.85 24.10
N SER A 929 -12.58 7.07 24.63
CA SER A 929 -12.83 6.89 26.06
C SER A 929 -11.82 5.97 26.77
N ILE A 930 -11.09 5.14 26.01
CA ILE A 930 -10.09 4.20 26.52
C ILE A 930 -8.72 4.89 26.64
N LEU A 931 -7.89 4.43 27.57
CA LEU A 931 -6.58 5.01 27.88
C LEU A 931 -5.56 4.89 26.72
N GLY A 932 -5.60 5.84 25.79
CA GLY A 932 -4.62 5.98 24.70
C GLY A 932 -3.37 6.80 25.06
N ALA A 933 -2.36 6.72 24.19
CA ALA A 933 -1.06 7.39 24.35
C ALA A 933 -1.14 8.94 24.47
N HIS A 934 -2.16 9.57 23.87
CA HIS A 934 -2.34 11.02 23.96
C HIS A 934 -2.67 11.50 25.39
N HIS A 935 -3.37 10.67 26.19
CA HIS A 935 -3.58 10.94 27.62
C HIS A 935 -2.27 10.80 28.41
N LEU A 936 -1.40 9.87 28.02
CA LEU A 936 -0.09 9.66 28.65
C LEU A 936 0.85 10.85 28.38
N ASP A 937 0.91 11.33 27.13
CA ASP A 937 1.63 12.56 26.76
C ASP A 937 1.10 13.79 27.51
N GLU A 938 -0.22 13.88 27.73
CA GLU A 938 -0.83 14.92 28.54
C GLU A 938 -0.39 14.85 30.01
N PHE A 939 -0.34 13.67 30.62
CA PHE A 939 0.21 13.50 31.96
C PHE A 939 1.66 14.01 32.05
N VAL A 940 2.52 13.64 31.10
CA VAL A 940 3.93 14.09 31.09
C VAL A 940 4.02 15.63 30.92
N ARG A 941 3.15 16.20 30.08
CA ARG A 941 3.04 17.65 29.85
C ARG A 941 2.62 18.40 31.12
N ILE A 942 1.61 17.90 31.83
CA ILE A 942 1.10 18.53 33.05
C ILE A 942 2.09 18.35 34.20
N TRP A 943 2.74 17.19 34.35
CA TRP A 943 3.79 16.97 35.35
C TRP A 943 4.92 17.99 35.23
N ALA A 944 5.34 18.34 34.01
CA ALA A 944 6.37 19.35 33.74
C ALA A 944 5.98 20.79 34.13
N GLU A 945 4.73 21.05 34.52
CA GLU A 945 4.31 22.33 35.12
C GLU A 945 4.60 22.38 36.63
N TYR A 946 4.57 21.22 37.30
CA TYR A 946 4.85 21.06 38.73
C TYR A 946 6.32 20.67 39.02
N ASP A 947 7.00 20.02 38.09
CA ASP A 947 8.45 19.69 38.15
C ASP A 947 9.23 20.32 36.97
N PRO A 948 9.46 21.65 36.95
CA PRO A 948 10.10 22.33 35.82
C PRO A 948 11.55 21.88 35.54
N ASN A 949 12.23 21.36 36.57
CA ASN A 949 13.62 20.94 36.52
C ASN A 949 13.78 19.46 36.12
N ALA A 950 12.69 18.73 35.88
CA ALA A 950 12.68 17.29 35.60
C ALA A 950 13.43 16.45 36.66
N THR A 951 13.21 16.76 37.93
CA THR A 951 13.73 15.99 39.07
C THR A 951 13.11 14.59 39.18
N GLY A 952 11.95 14.38 38.53
CA GLY A 952 11.18 13.14 38.57
C GLY A 952 10.37 12.96 39.86
N ARG A 953 10.22 14.01 40.67
CA ARG A 953 9.55 13.96 41.98
C ARG A 953 8.72 15.22 42.26
N ILE A 954 7.51 15.05 42.77
CA ILE A 954 6.63 16.15 43.26
C ILE A 954 6.09 15.83 44.65
N HIS A 955 5.59 16.81 45.39
CA HIS A 955 4.97 16.57 46.70
C HIS A 955 3.59 15.92 46.54
N TYR A 956 3.18 15.05 47.48
CA TYR A 956 1.93 14.29 47.35
C TYR A 956 0.67 15.16 47.23
N THR A 957 0.68 16.38 47.80
CA THR A 957 -0.42 17.35 47.65
C THR A 957 -0.47 17.95 46.24
N GLU A 958 0.70 18.27 45.67
CA GLU A 958 0.80 18.83 44.31
C GLU A 958 0.35 17.78 43.27
N MET A 959 0.66 16.50 43.51
CA MET A 959 0.13 15.39 42.73
C MET A 959 -1.42 15.34 42.74
N TYR A 960 -2.07 15.61 43.87
CA TYR A 960 -3.53 15.64 43.95
C TYR A 960 -4.13 16.78 43.12
N ASP A 961 -3.58 17.99 43.26
CA ASP A 961 -4.02 19.16 42.51
C ASP A 961 -3.77 18.98 41.00
N MET A 962 -2.63 18.38 40.63
CA MET A 962 -2.29 17.98 39.26
C MET A 962 -3.33 17.01 38.68
N LEU A 963 -3.69 15.95 39.40
CA LEU A 963 -4.69 14.96 38.96
C LEU A 963 -6.10 15.54 38.88
N LYS A 964 -6.43 16.58 39.67
CA LYS A 964 -7.72 17.27 39.62
C LYS A 964 -7.82 18.25 38.44
N ASN A 965 -6.69 18.86 38.07
CA ASN A 965 -6.58 19.75 36.91
C ASN A 965 -6.52 19.02 35.55
N MET A 966 -6.32 17.69 35.55
CA MET A 966 -6.37 16.83 34.37
C MET A 966 -7.75 16.17 34.25
N ASP A 967 -8.29 16.07 33.03
CA ASP A 967 -9.58 15.43 32.77
C ASP A 967 -9.49 13.88 32.77
N PRO A 968 -10.60 13.16 32.97
CA PRO A 968 -10.66 11.70 32.81
C PRO A 968 -10.31 11.26 31.38
N PRO A 969 -9.77 10.04 31.16
CA PRO A 969 -9.74 8.88 32.07
C PRO A 969 -8.59 8.85 33.08
N LEU A 970 -7.48 9.56 32.77
CA LEU A 970 -6.27 9.54 33.60
C LEU A 970 -6.41 10.42 34.84
N GLY A 971 -7.02 11.60 34.69
CA GLY A 971 -7.28 12.53 35.77
C GLY A 971 -8.62 12.30 36.47
N PHE A 972 -8.90 13.15 37.44
CA PHE A 972 -10.19 13.20 38.14
C PHE A 972 -11.13 14.25 37.52
N GLY A 973 -10.57 15.32 36.96
CA GLY A 973 -11.31 16.50 36.51
C GLY A 973 -11.83 17.37 37.65
N ASN A 974 -12.00 18.67 37.38
CA ASN A 974 -12.34 19.68 38.38
C ASN A 974 -13.66 19.44 39.13
N LYS A 975 -14.57 18.64 38.56
CA LYS A 975 -15.89 18.31 39.13
C LYS A 975 -15.91 17.03 39.99
N CYS A 976 -14.79 16.33 40.15
CA CYS A 976 -14.74 15.07 40.91
C CYS A 976 -14.97 15.30 42.42
N PRO A 977 -15.84 14.50 43.09
CA PRO A 977 -15.93 14.47 44.54
C PRO A 977 -14.64 13.94 45.16
N ASN A 978 -14.11 14.62 46.19
CA ASN A 978 -12.88 14.22 46.89
C ASN A 978 -12.92 12.75 47.36
N ARG A 979 -14.06 12.26 47.87
CA ARG A 979 -14.26 10.88 48.30
C ARG A 979 -14.00 9.83 47.19
N LEU A 980 -14.33 10.15 45.93
CA LEU A 980 -14.08 9.27 44.79
C LEU A 980 -12.60 9.28 44.39
N ALA A 981 -12.00 10.47 44.34
CA ALA A 981 -10.57 10.63 44.09
C ALA A 981 -9.71 9.92 45.15
N TYR A 982 -10.01 10.09 46.44
CA TYR A 982 -9.33 9.40 47.54
C TYR A 982 -9.48 7.87 47.43
N LYS A 983 -10.66 7.34 47.07
CA LYS A 983 -10.84 5.89 46.85
C LYS A 983 -9.92 5.36 45.74
N LYS A 984 -9.75 6.10 44.63
CA LYS A 984 -8.85 5.73 43.53
C LYS A 984 -7.37 5.84 43.93
N LEU A 985 -7.00 6.87 44.70
CA LEU A 985 -5.64 7.03 45.27
C LEU A 985 -5.25 5.91 46.25
N ILE A 986 -6.21 5.41 47.04
CA ILE A 986 -5.96 4.31 47.99
C ILE A 986 -5.62 3.01 47.25
N ARG A 987 -6.32 2.68 46.17
CA ARG A 987 -6.05 1.47 45.36
C ARG A 987 -4.67 1.47 44.67
N MET A 988 -4.10 2.65 44.43
CA MET A 988 -2.77 2.78 43.81
C MET A 988 -1.58 2.54 44.77
N ASN A 989 -1.81 2.57 46.09
CA ASN A 989 -0.85 2.23 47.19
C ASN A 989 0.65 2.55 46.96
N MET A 990 0.99 3.72 46.40
CA MET A 990 2.37 4.07 46.07
C MET A 990 3.21 4.47 47.30
N PRO A 991 4.50 4.14 47.36
CA PRO A 991 5.41 4.60 48.42
C PRO A 991 5.65 6.12 48.33
N VAL A 992 5.89 6.74 49.49
CA VAL A 992 6.26 8.15 49.63
C VAL A 992 7.64 8.24 50.28
N ASP A 993 8.49 9.14 49.77
CA ASP A 993 9.83 9.39 50.32
C ASP A 993 9.76 10.19 51.64
N ASP A 994 10.86 10.24 52.40
CA ASP A 994 10.91 10.87 53.74
C ASP A 994 10.54 12.38 53.71
N GLU A 995 10.67 13.03 52.55
CA GLU A 995 10.26 14.43 52.29
C GLU A 995 8.80 14.60 51.82
N GLY A 996 7.95 13.56 51.86
CA GLY A 996 6.56 13.62 51.38
C GLY A 996 6.41 13.60 49.85
N LYS A 997 7.43 13.13 49.12
CA LYS A 997 7.49 13.18 47.66
C LYS A 997 7.18 11.83 47.00
N VAL A 998 6.53 11.88 45.83
CA VAL A 998 6.20 10.73 44.97
C VAL A 998 7.04 10.75 43.68
N ASN A 999 7.28 9.58 43.08
CA ASN A 999 8.09 9.44 41.86
C ASN A 999 7.22 9.42 40.59
N PHE A 1000 7.63 10.17 39.57
CA PHE A 1000 7.02 10.24 38.23
C PHE A 1000 6.65 8.87 37.66
N THR A 1001 7.60 7.93 37.60
CA THR A 1001 7.41 6.64 36.92
C THR A 1001 6.43 5.75 37.69
N THR A 1002 6.54 5.73 39.02
CA THR A 1002 5.64 4.97 39.90
C THR A 1002 4.22 5.55 39.87
N THR A 1003 4.07 6.88 39.84
CA THR A 1003 2.75 7.53 39.71
C THR A 1003 2.10 7.28 38.36
N LEU A 1004 2.86 7.37 37.26
CA LEU A 1004 2.37 7.05 35.93
C LEU A 1004 1.92 5.59 35.83
N PHE A 1005 2.75 4.65 36.30
CA PHE A 1005 2.43 3.22 36.27
C PHE A 1005 1.18 2.89 37.08
N ALA A 1006 1.06 3.41 38.31
CA ALA A 1006 -0.08 3.13 39.17
C ALA A 1006 -1.41 3.64 38.59
N LEU A 1007 -1.40 4.81 37.95
CA LEU A 1007 -2.57 5.35 37.23
C LEU A 1007 -2.95 4.49 36.03
N ILE A 1008 -1.98 3.97 35.28
CA ILE A 1008 -2.22 3.05 34.16
C ILE A 1008 -2.79 1.73 34.68
N ARG A 1009 -2.17 1.15 35.72
CA ARG A 1009 -2.58 -0.11 36.33
C ARG A 1009 -4.02 -0.09 36.85
N GLU A 1010 -4.42 0.97 37.54
CA GLU A 1010 -5.78 1.16 38.05
C GLU A 1010 -6.81 1.40 36.93
N ASN A 1011 -6.45 2.10 35.85
CA ASN A 1011 -7.35 2.36 34.72
C ASN A 1011 -7.50 1.18 33.75
N LEU A 1012 -6.45 0.36 33.56
CA LEU A 1012 -6.45 -0.84 32.72
C LEU A 1012 -6.65 -2.15 33.51
N ASN A 1013 -6.89 -2.05 34.82
CA ASN A 1013 -7.10 -3.15 35.76
C ASN A 1013 -6.04 -4.27 35.68
N ILE A 1014 -4.77 -3.91 35.46
CA ILE A 1014 -3.66 -4.85 35.20
C ILE A 1014 -3.33 -5.66 36.46
N LYS A 1015 -3.62 -6.97 36.44
CA LYS A 1015 -3.50 -7.88 37.59
C LYS A 1015 -3.95 -7.23 38.90
N MET A 1016 -5.16 -6.67 38.91
CA MET A 1016 -5.80 -6.13 40.12
C MET A 1016 -6.74 -7.19 40.71
N ARG A 1017 -6.51 -7.59 41.96
CA ARG A 1017 -7.32 -8.59 42.68
C ARG A 1017 -8.01 -7.99 43.91
N SER A 1018 -8.62 -8.84 44.74
CA SER A 1018 -9.11 -8.45 46.07
C SER A 1018 -7.94 -7.99 46.95
N ALA A 1019 -8.21 -7.17 47.98
CA ALA A 1019 -7.16 -6.62 48.84
C ALA A 1019 -6.34 -7.69 49.60
N GLU A 1020 -6.86 -8.92 49.71
CA GLU A 1020 -6.20 -10.07 50.35
C GLU A 1020 -5.24 -10.79 49.39
N GLU A 1021 -5.42 -10.65 48.08
CA GLU A 1021 -4.63 -11.31 47.02
C GLU A 1021 -3.71 -10.34 46.25
N MET A 1022 -3.74 -9.05 46.58
CA MET A 1022 -2.95 -8.02 45.87
C MET A 1022 -1.45 -8.29 45.93
N ASP A 1023 -0.89 -8.62 47.10
CA ASP A 1023 0.55 -8.87 47.28
C ASP A 1023 1.05 -10.01 46.35
N GLN A 1024 0.24 -11.05 46.14
CA GLN A 1024 0.52 -12.13 45.19
C GLN A 1024 0.41 -11.66 43.74
N ALA A 1025 -0.59 -10.84 43.41
CA ALA A 1025 -0.77 -10.29 42.07
C ALA A 1025 0.36 -9.34 41.66
N ASP A 1026 0.96 -8.63 42.62
CA ASP A 1026 2.12 -7.76 42.43
C ASP A 1026 3.39 -8.57 42.12
N ASP A 1027 3.65 -9.67 42.84
CA ASP A 1027 4.77 -10.57 42.53
C ASP A 1027 4.59 -11.27 41.17
N GLU A 1028 3.38 -11.75 40.85
CA GLU A 1028 3.05 -12.30 39.53
C GLU A 1028 3.18 -11.28 38.38
N LEU A 1029 2.93 -9.99 38.63
CA LEU A 1029 3.12 -8.91 37.65
C LEU A 1029 4.62 -8.55 37.50
N ARG A 1030 5.39 -8.66 38.59
CA ARG A 1030 6.83 -8.40 38.57
C ARG A 1030 7.60 -9.49 37.82
N GLU A 1031 7.16 -10.74 37.88
CA GLU A 1031 7.68 -11.84 37.05
C GLU A 1031 7.34 -11.65 35.56
N THR A 1032 6.09 -11.34 35.20
CA THR A 1032 5.75 -11.10 33.77
C THR A 1032 6.51 -9.91 33.18
N ILE A 1033 6.70 -8.82 33.95
CA ILE A 1033 7.53 -7.68 33.51
C ILE A 1033 9.00 -8.09 33.29
N LYS A 1034 9.58 -8.95 34.14
CA LYS A 1034 10.94 -9.47 33.95
C LYS A 1034 11.07 -10.34 32.69
N ASN A 1035 10.07 -11.16 32.41
CA ASN A 1035 10.07 -12.07 31.26
C ASN A 1035 9.91 -11.30 29.94
N ILE A 1036 9.01 -10.33 29.87
CA ILE A 1036 8.74 -9.55 28.66
C ILE A 1036 9.85 -8.51 28.39
N TRP A 1037 10.43 -7.90 29.42
CA TRP A 1037 11.47 -6.84 29.29
C TRP A 1037 12.81 -7.20 29.97
N PRO A 1038 13.49 -8.31 29.62
CA PRO A 1038 14.60 -8.87 30.40
C PRO A 1038 15.83 -7.96 30.56
N LEU A 1039 16.01 -6.98 29.66
CA LEU A 1039 17.09 -5.99 29.73
C LEU A 1039 16.72 -4.73 30.55
N GLN A 1040 15.45 -4.31 30.53
CA GLN A 1040 14.99 -3.05 31.14
C GLN A 1040 14.41 -3.29 32.54
N ALA A 1041 13.73 -4.42 32.76
CA ALA A 1041 13.11 -4.78 34.02
C ALA A 1041 14.12 -4.88 35.17
N LYS A 1042 15.38 -5.27 34.93
CA LYS A 1042 16.42 -5.38 35.97
C LYS A 1042 16.69 -4.09 36.75
N SER A 1043 16.40 -2.92 36.18
CA SER A 1043 16.50 -1.63 36.89
C SER A 1043 15.16 -0.94 37.14
N MET A 1044 14.11 -1.30 36.38
CA MET A 1044 12.81 -0.62 36.44
C MET A 1044 11.71 -1.39 37.16
N ALA A 1045 11.81 -2.72 37.32
CA ALA A 1045 10.75 -3.53 37.92
C ALA A 1045 10.39 -3.04 39.34
N ASP A 1046 11.40 -2.75 40.16
CA ASP A 1046 11.26 -2.26 41.54
C ASP A 1046 10.71 -0.83 41.63
N LEU A 1047 10.74 -0.07 40.52
CA LEU A 1047 10.20 1.29 40.41
C LEU A 1047 8.75 1.31 39.90
N LEU A 1048 8.39 0.33 39.06
CA LEU A 1048 7.05 0.13 38.51
C LEU A 1048 6.15 -0.59 39.55
N VAL A 1049 6.66 -1.70 40.10
CA VAL A 1049 6.01 -2.50 41.15
C VAL A 1049 6.95 -2.58 42.36
N PRO A 1050 6.77 -1.69 43.35
CA PRO A 1050 7.58 -1.71 44.58
C PRO A 1050 7.43 -3.05 45.31
N PRO A 1051 8.51 -3.66 45.83
CA PRO A 1051 8.41 -4.93 46.53
C PRO A 1051 7.61 -4.80 47.84
N ASN A 1052 6.81 -5.83 48.16
CA ASN A 1052 5.87 -5.87 49.27
C ASN A 1052 6.50 -5.48 50.63
N ASP A 1053 7.77 -5.84 50.86
CA ASP A 1053 8.54 -5.39 52.03
C ASP A 1053 8.52 -3.86 52.21
N GLN A 1054 8.75 -3.09 51.15
CA GLN A 1054 8.81 -1.61 51.25
C GLN A 1054 7.43 -0.97 51.52
N LEU A 1055 6.35 -1.65 51.12
CA LEU A 1055 4.97 -1.21 51.36
C LEU A 1055 4.52 -1.53 52.79
N ASN A 1056 4.98 -2.66 53.33
CA ASN A 1056 4.54 -3.20 54.62
C ASN A 1056 5.44 -2.80 55.81
N THR A 1057 6.75 -2.56 55.64
CA THR A 1057 7.67 -2.22 56.74
C THR A 1057 7.58 -0.74 57.20
N GLY A 1058 6.43 -0.32 57.73
CA GLY A 1058 6.28 0.94 58.47
C GLY A 1058 6.41 2.24 57.67
N LYS A 1059 6.78 2.19 56.38
CA LYS A 1059 6.85 3.36 55.50
C LYS A 1059 5.48 3.92 55.16
N LEU A 1060 5.43 5.24 54.97
CA LEU A 1060 4.22 5.97 54.61
C LEU A 1060 3.92 5.76 53.12
N THR A 1061 2.68 5.36 52.80
CA THR A 1061 2.21 5.23 51.40
C THR A 1061 1.10 6.24 51.13
N VAL A 1062 0.92 6.62 49.87
CA VAL A 1062 -0.17 7.50 49.41
C VAL A 1062 -1.52 6.95 49.88
N GLY A 1063 -1.71 5.63 49.84
CA GLY A 1063 -2.92 4.98 50.32
C GLY A 1063 -3.14 5.13 51.83
N LYS A 1064 -2.09 5.02 52.66
CA LYS A 1064 -2.18 5.26 54.11
C LYS A 1064 -2.53 6.73 54.42
N ILE A 1065 -1.97 7.69 53.70
CA ILE A 1065 -2.25 9.13 53.86
C ILE A 1065 -3.71 9.44 53.52
N TYR A 1066 -4.15 9.12 52.31
CA TYR A 1066 -5.51 9.43 51.86
C TYR A 1066 -6.58 8.56 52.53
N GLY A 1067 -6.24 7.34 52.96
CA GLY A 1067 -7.08 6.53 53.85
C GLY A 1067 -7.31 7.21 55.19
N GLY A 1068 -6.26 7.72 55.84
CA GLY A 1068 -6.36 8.51 57.07
C GLY A 1068 -7.21 9.78 56.90
N LEU A 1069 -7.05 10.50 55.79
CA LEU A 1069 -7.87 11.67 55.45
C LEU A 1069 -9.34 11.31 55.22
N LEU A 1070 -9.63 10.20 54.54
CA LEU A 1070 -10.99 9.72 54.29
C LEU A 1070 -11.68 9.21 55.56
N ILE A 1071 -10.94 8.59 56.49
CA ILE A 1071 -11.41 8.25 57.84
C ILE A 1071 -11.71 9.53 58.64
N LEU A 1072 -10.83 10.54 58.59
CA LEU A 1072 -11.02 11.82 59.26
C LEU A 1072 -12.24 12.59 58.71
N GLU A 1073 -12.42 12.60 57.40
CA GLU A 1073 -13.59 13.21 56.72
C GLU A 1073 -14.88 12.48 57.08
N SER A 1074 -14.86 11.14 57.09
CA SER A 1074 -15.98 10.31 57.53
C SER A 1074 -16.33 10.59 59.00
N TRP A 1075 -15.34 10.61 59.90
CA TRP A 1075 -15.51 10.91 61.32
C TRP A 1075 -16.09 12.32 61.57
N ARG A 1076 -15.59 13.33 60.84
CA ARG A 1076 -16.15 14.69 60.87
C ARG A 1076 -17.61 14.69 60.43
N SER A 1077 -17.96 14.02 59.33
CA SER A 1077 -19.35 13.95 58.85
C SER A 1077 -20.29 13.33 59.89
N THR A 1078 -19.85 12.28 60.59
CA THR A 1078 -20.66 11.59 61.61
C THR A 1078 -20.81 12.39 62.92
N ARG A 1079 -19.84 13.25 63.27
CA ARG A 1079 -19.93 14.09 64.49
C ARG A 1079 -20.70 15.39 64.28
N PHE A 1080 -20.53 16.06 63.14
CA PHE A 1080 -21.17 17.36 62.90
C PHE A 1080 -22.62 17.23 62.40
N GLY A 1081 -23.03 16.08 61.87
CA GLY A 1081 -24.43 15.78 61.53
C GLY A 1081 -25.38 15.60 62.74
N GLN A 1082 -24.89 15.77 63.98
CA GLN A 1082 -25.69 15.60 65.21
C GLN A 1082 -25.89 16.91 66.02
N VAL A 1083 -25.50 18.07 65.48
CA VAL A 1083 -25.72 19.37 66.14
C VAL A 1083 -26.79 20.15 65.38
N GLU A 1084 -28.03 20.11 65.88
CA GLU A 1084 -29.11 20.96 65.40
C GLU A 1084 -28.80 22.44 65.68
N PRO A 1085 -29.11 23.37 64.76
CA PRO A 1085 -29.02 24.80 65.01
C PRO A 1085 -30.21 25.30 65.84
N THR A 1086 -30.06 25.34 67.16
CA THR A 1086 -31.06 25.97 68.05
C THR A 1086 -30.96 27.50 67.99
N GLY A 1087 -31.87 28.16 67.26
CA GLY A 1087 -32.05 29.62 67.30
C GLY A 1087 -32.79 30.19 66.09
N LEU A 1088 -34.07 30.52 66.25
CA LEU A 1088 -34.94 31.18 65.24
C LEU A 1088 -34.82 32.72 65.28
N PRO A 1089 -35.34 33.45 64.27
CA PRO A 1089 -35.56 33.10 62.86
C PRO A 1089 -34.78 34.00 61.88
#